data_AF-A0ABD1UIP6-F1
#
_entry.id   AF-A0ABD1UIP6-F1
#
_cell.length_a   1.000
_cell.length_b   1.000
_cell.length_c   1.000
_cell.angle_alpha   90.00
_cell.angle_beta   90.00
_cell.angle_gamma   90.00
#
_symmetry.space_group_name_H-M   'P 1'
#
loop_
_entity.id
_entity.type
_entity.pdbx_description
1 polymer ?
#
loop_
_entity_poly.entity_id
_entity_poly.type
_entity_poly.pdbx_seq_one_letter_code
_entity_poly.pdbx_strand_id
1 'polypeptide(L)'
;MEERTGSTNRASESIGSNRKRSESRDGSDRPKKNLQLKSSKLDPVNTTSYVQILGNGMDTQDTSPSVLLFFDNHRFIFNAGEGFQRFCSEHKIKISKLDHVFLSRVCSETAGGLPGLLLTLNGFGDVGVNVWGPTDLNYLAAAMGYFIPNAAMDRFCCFGQMHDSNGDAIPTSQKSDDLHVLIDDGVVKISAIVLQPSRVEAGLNETKPANLSVIYICELLEIKGKFDPEKAAFLGLNPGPKRRKLQLGEPVKSDRQDIMVLPSDVLGPSIPGPVVLLIDCPTLLHLQQLLSVQSLTCYYADTAGNIPESSKNVNCVIHLSPAYVTNTADYQIWMSKFGAAQHIMAGHEMKNIEVPILKASARMGARLNDLCPQFFPAPVLWSLQHQKCMPSGLKASNEDLASRIGETIPAENFLKFHLRPYTNLGLDKSSIPNLTSPSEIIDELSSEIPEIVDKSPQLNQLWSGNGETSGEEACVQDNGVMTEEPWLHDNELPGCLEDVTRDDMEIVFLGTGSSQPSKYRNVSSIFINLFSKGCLLLDCGEGTLGQLKRRFGIEGADEAVRCLRCIWISHIHADHHTGLARILALRSDLLKGIPHDPLIVIGPVQLKGYLDAYQRLEDLDMQFLDCENTEETSLEAFNSNEDGNTILPECQRGDSMMFARDCMRSCSKKQRSPVKNAAAVPILKSLKKVLLEAGLETLISVPVEHCEPAFGVVLKAANRINRVGKTIPGWKLVYSGDTRPCHELIQASCGATVLIHEATFEDSLLNEAEAKKHSTTKEAVKVGDLSGVYRLILTHFSQRYPKIPKLDETHMPHKTCIAFDNMSVNLADLPVLPRVTGQKIPPWTRPYYPNNRAGFGTVSFFAILTRPVIISLSTYPSLQFYCAPITDCLRVGKLLRSDQSKDAFQMIKQRLIEAPILALPNDSLLF
;
A
#
# COMPACT_ATOMS: atom_id res chain seq x y z
N MET A 1 -17.17 54.67 -12.37
CA MET A 1 -16.64 55.82 -11.59
C MET A 1 -16.97 55.56 -10.13
N GLU A 2 -15.92 55.44 -9.29
CA GLU A 2 -15.82 55.76 -7.83
C GLU A 2 -16.95 55.25 -6.90
N GLU A 3 -16.75 54.71 -5.70
CA GLU A 3 -15.62 54.48 -4.80
C GLU A 3 -16.16 53.60 -3.64
N ARG A 4 -15.34 52.64 -3.19
CA ARG A 4 -15.12 52.17 -1.81
C ARG A 4 -16.28 52.17 -0.79
N THR A 5 -16.75 50.97 -0.45
CA THR A 5 -17.31 50.63 0.87
C THR A 5 -16.49 49.49 1.50
N GLY A 6 -15.71 49.83 2.54
CA GLY A 6 -14.92 48.88 3.33
C GLY A 6 -15.70 48.38 4.55
N SER A 7 -16.08 47.11 4.55
CA SER A 7 -16.60 46.38 5.71
C SER A 7 -15.56 45.35 6.15
N THR A 8 -15.01 45.54 7.35
CA THR A 8 -13.97 44.69 7.94
C THR A 8 -14.61 43.64 8.86
N ASN A 9 -14.69 42.39 8.40
CA ASN A 9 -14.88 41.22 9.25
C ASN A 9 -13.52 40.57 9.53
N ARG A 10 -13.00 40.73 10.75
CA ARG A 10 -11.90 39.91 11.31
C ARG A 10 -12.47 39.03 12.41
N ALA A 11 -12.73 37.77 12.11
CA ALA A 11 -12.82 36.68 13.09
C ALA A 11 -12.76 35.33 12.34
N SER A 12 -11.57 34.69 12.30
CA SER A 12 -11.39 33.23 12.33
C SER A 12 -9.91 32.86 12.09
N GLU A 13 -9.05 33.05 13.10
CA GLU A 13 -7.72 32.43 13.14
C GLU A 13 -7.57 31.67 14.47
N SER A 14 -8.05 30.42 14.49
CA SER A 14 -7.59 29.38 15.43
C SER A 14 -7.97 27.94 15.02
N ILE A 15 -8.31 27.70 13.75
CA ILE A 15 -8.52 26.34 13.20
C ILE A 15 -7.66 26.23 11.94
N GLY A 16 -6.35 26.10 12.12
CA GLY A 16 -5.38 26.13 11.02
C GLY A 16 -4.33 25.06 11.17
N SER A 17 -4.69 23.78 11.04
CA SER A 17 -3.71 22.68 10.84
C SER A 17 -4.26 21.41 10.18
N ASN A 18 -5.58 21.20 10.05
CA ASN A 18 -6.14 19.91 9.58
C ASN A 18 -6.99 19.97 8.29
N ARG A 19 -6.94 21.05 7.52
CA ARG A 19 -7.79 21.24 6.33
C ARG A 19 -7.19 20.71 5.01
N LYS A 20 -5.88 20.47 4.95
CA LYS A 20 -5.13 20.21 3.70
C LYS A 20 -5.04 18.75 3.23
N ARG A 21 -5.53 17.78 4.00
CA ARG A 21 -5.31 16.34 3.75
C ARG A 21 -6.14 15.73 2.61
N SER A 22 -6.88 16.54 1.85
CA SER A 22 -7.67 16.04 0.71
C SER A 22 -7.79 17.06 -0.43
N GLU A 23 -6.81 17.95 -0.56
CA GLU A 23 -6.77 18.94 -1.63
C GLU A 23 -6.00 18.36 -2.82
N SER A 24 -6.73 17.84 -3.80
CA SER A 24 -6.24 17.59 -5.15
C SER A 24 -7.06 18.44 -6.12
N ARG A 25 -6.74 19.74 -6.22
CA ARG A 25 -6.90 20.56 -7.44
C ARG A 25 -6.32 21.97 -7.30
N ASP A 26 -5.74 22.41 -8.41
CA ASP A 26 -5.07 23.69 -8.66
C ASP A 26 -6.03 24.88 -8.55
N GLY A 27 -5.69 25.83 -7.67
CA GLY A 27 -6.09 27.22 -7.80
C GLY A 27 -4.97 28.00 -8.49
N SER A 28 -5.21 28.43 -9.73
CA SER A 28 -4.35 29.36 -10.46
C SER A 28 -4.23 30.69 -9.68
N ASP A 29 -3.03 31.29 -9.76
CA ASP A 29 -2.61 32.57 -9.16
C ASP A 29 -2.14 32.58 -7.70
N ARG A 30 -1.25 31.64 -7.35
CA ARG A 30 -0.25 31.86 -6.28
C ARG A 30 1.16 31.53 -6.79
N PRO A 31 2.19 32.32 -6.41
CA PRO A 31 3.55 32.10 -6.87
C PRO A 31 4.03 30.71 -6.43
N LYS A 32 4.66 29.98 -7.37
CA LYS A 32 5.25 28.65 -7.17
C LYS A 32 6.07 28.63 -5.88
N LYS A 33 5.58 27.95 -4.84
CA LYS A 33 6.35 27.71 -3.62
C LYS A 33 7.21 26.47 -3.85
N ASN A 34 8.53 26.67 -3.96
CA ASN A 34 9.50 25.58 -3.91
C ASN A 34 9.35 24.85 -2.56
N LEU A 35 9.01 23.57 -2.59
CA LEU A 35 9.06 22.68 -1.42
C LEU A 35 10.49 22.72 -0.85
N GLN A 36 10.69 23.18 0.38
CA GLN A 36 12.04 23.34 0.94
C GLN A 36 12.58 22.00 1.45
N LEU A 37 13.78 21.61 1.01
CA LEU A 37 14.53 20.52 1.63
C LEU A 37 14.95 20.93 3.05
N LYS A 38 14.87 20.00 4.00
CA LYS A 38 15.40 20.22 5.35
C LYS A 38 16.93 20.18 5.28
N SER A 39 17.57 21.34 5.31
CA SER A 39 19.02 21.43 5.46
C SER A 39 19.39 21.56 6.94
N SER A 40 19.59 20.44 7.62
CA SER A 40 20.26 20.43 8.92
C SER A 40 21.70 19.97 8.74
N LYS A 41 22.67 20.77 9.18
CA LYS A 41 24.06 20.30 9.31
C LYS A 41 24.11 19.23 10.40
N LEU A 42 24.48 18.01 10.02
CA LEU A 42 24.68 16.89 10.94
C LEU A 42 26.02 17.00 11.67
N ASP A 43 26.07 16.53 12.92
CA ASP A 43 27.31 16.35 13.67
C ASP A 43 27.78 14.89 13.53
N PRO A 44 28.90 14.62 12.83
CA PRO A 44 29.33 13.27 12.51
C PRO A 44 29.69 12.42 13.75
N VAL A 45 29.94 13.03 14.92
CA VAL A 45 30.42 12.32 16.12
C VAL A 45 29.28 11.76 16.98
N ASN A 46 28.13 12.45 17.05
CA ASN A 46 27.02 12.10 17.94
C ASN A 46 25.76 11.58 17.21
N THR A 47 25.85 11.33 15.90
CA THR A 47 24.69 10.86 15.12
C THR A 47 24.49 9.36 15.31
N THR A 48 23.29 8.96 15.76
CA THR A 48 22.88 7.55 15.76
C THR A 48 22.60 7.12 14.32
N SER A 49 23.16 5.98 13.90
CA SER A 49 22.90 5.46 12.57
C SER A 49 22.79 3.94 12.55
N TYR A 50 21.84 3.45 11.78
CA TYR A 50 21.61 2.02 11.60
C TYR A 50 20.93 1.75 10.26
N VAL A 51 21.10 0.54 9.77
CA VAL A 51 20.31 0.00 8.67
C VAL A 51 19.24 -0.91 9.23
N GLN A 52 18.03 -0.86 8.67
CA GLN A 52 16.91 -1.64 9.13
C GLN A 52 16.17 -2.24 7.95
N ILE A 53 15.89 -3.54 8.01
CA ILE A 53 15.02 -4.22 7.06
C ILE A 53 13.57 -3.83 7.40
N LEU A 54 12.86 -3.25 6.44
CA LEU A 54 11.46 -2.87 6.63
C LEU A 54 10.53 -3.97 6.12
N GLY A 55 10.68 -4.36 4.86
CA GLY A 55 10.02 -5.51 4.27
C GLY A 55 11.07 -6.51 3.81
N ASN A 56 10.85 -7.81 4.04
CA ASN A 56 11.74 -8.87 3.58
C ASN A 56 11.24 -9.58 2.31
N GLY A 57 10.03 -9.28 1.83
CA GLY A 57 9.46 -9.88 0.61
C GLY A 57 8.82 -11.26 0.79
N MET A 58 8.88 -11.86 1.99
CA MET A 58 8.76 -13.32 2.15
C MET A 58 7.71 -13.77 3.17
N ASP A 59 7.10 -12.87 3.93
CA ASP A 59 6.03 -13.18 4.86
C ASP A 59 4.74 -13.58 4.12
N THR A 60 3.95 -12.61 3.72
CA THR A 60 2.67 -12.72 2.99
C THR A 60 2.77 -12.10 1.61
N GLN A 61 3.95 -11.60 1.23
CA GLN A 61 4.18 -10.65 0.13
C GLN A 61 3.31 -9.39 0.23
N ASP A 62 2.92 -9.01 1.45
CA ASP A 62 2.31 -7.69 1.70
C ASP A 62 3.29 -6.55 1.48
N THR A 63 4.58 -6.85 1.51
CA THR A 63 5.66 -5.91 1.29
C THR A 63 6.74 -6.57 0.43
N SER A 64 7.39 -5.79 -0.43
CA SER A 64 8.61 -6.19 -1.12
C SER A 64 9.87 -5.88 -0.29
N PRO A 65 11.03 -6.49 -0.61
CA PRO A 65 12.30 -6.16 0.04
C PRO A 65 12.58 -4.65 0.04
N SER A 66 12.60 -4.05 1.22
CA SER A 66 12.78 -2.61 1.40
C SER A 66 13.68 -2.34 2.60
N VAL A 67 14.63 -1.42 2.48
CA VAL A 67 15.66 -1.16 3.50
C VAL A 67 15.67 0.32 3.89
N LEU A 68 15.74 0.60 5.19
CA LEU A 68 15.89 1.93 5.75
C LEU A 68 17.32 2.13 6.24
N LEU A 69 18.01 3.14 5.72
CA LEU A 69 19.20 3.71 6.34
C LEU A 69 18.77 4.95 7.15
N PHE A 70 18.90 4.83 8.47
CA PHE A 70 18.45 5.81 9.43
C PHE A 70 19.61 6.67 9.94
N PHE A 71 19.35 7.97 10.04
CA PHE A 71 20.10 8.93 10.84
C PHE A 71 19.12 9.78 11.65
N ASP A 72 19.60 10.48 12.69
CA ASP A 72 18.72 11.27 13.58
C ASP A 72 17.84 12.28 12.84
N ASN A 73 18.40 12.95 11.83
CA ASN A 73 17.70 13.95 11.03
C ASN A 73 17.38 13.51 9.59
N HIS A 74 18.00 12.45 9.08
CA HIS A 74 17.88 12.01 7.70
C HIS A 74 17.39 10.57 7.57
N ARG A 75 16.62 10.30 6.53
CA ARG A 75 16.13 8.95 6.22
C ARG A 75 16.26 8.66 4.73
N PHE A 76 16.92 7.56 4.44
CA PHE A 76 17.12 7.05 3.10
C PHE A 76 16.42 5.69 3.00
N ILE A 77 15.55 5.52 2.00
CA ILE A 77 14.87 4.26 1.73
C ILE A 77 15.42 3.66 0.45
N PHE A 78 15.66 2.36 0.46
CA PHE A 78 15.97 1.57 -0.72
C PHE A 78 14.78 0.67 -1.02
N ASN A 79 14.25 0.82 -2.24
CA ASN A 79 13.02 0.24 -2.76
C ASN A 79 11.74 0.65 -2.01
N ALA A 80 10.65 0.76 -2.77
CA ALA A 80 9.32 1.09 -2.28
C ALA A 80 8.29 0.30 -3.11
N GLY A 81 8.27 -1.02 -2.90
CA GLY A 81 7.32 -1.93 -3.54
C GLY A 81 5.89 -1.76 -3.02
N GLU A 82 4.96 -2.53 -3.57
CA GLU A 82 3.56 -2.49 -3.13
C GLU A 82 3.41 -2.74 -1.62
N GLY A 83 2.44 -2.05 -1.02
CA GLY A 83 2.13 -2.14 0.41
C GLY A 83 3.09 -1.36 1.31
N PHE A 84 4.16 -0.76 0.78
CA PHE A 84 5.15 -0.03 1.58
C PHE A 84 4.55 1.12 2.39
N GLN A 85 3.63 1.90 1.81
CA GLN A 85 2.95 2.98 2.54
C GLN A 85 2.03 2.44 3.65
N ARG A 86 1.35 1.31 3.39
CA ARG A 86 0.46 0.64 4.35
C ARG A 86 1.26 0.10 5.53
N PHE A 87 2.40 -0.53 5.24
CA PHE A 87 3.38 -0.98 6.23
C PHE A 87 3.87 0.19 7.11
N CYS A 88 4.26 1.31 6.49
CA CYS A 88 4.70 2.49 7.24
C CYS A 88 3.61 3.01 8.18
N SER A 89 2.36 3.03 7.73
CA SER A 89 1.20 3.43 8.54
C SER A 89 0.99 2.47 9.73
N GLU A 90 1.01 1.17 9.48
CA GLU A 90 0.85 0.12 10.50
C GLU A 90 1.85 0.29 11.64
N HIS A 91 3.14 0.42 11.28
CA HIS A 91 4.25 0.46 12.23
C HIS A 91 4.67 1.88 12.65
N LYS A 92 3.84 2.89 12.35
CA LYS A 92 4.04 4.30 12.76
C LYS A 92 5.37 4.89 12.27
N ILE A 93 5.86 4.44 11.12
CA ILE A 93 7.04 5.01 10.45
C ILE A 93 6.62 6.33 9.80
N LYS A 94 7.19 7.44 10.27
CA LYS A 94 6.85 8.78 9.77
C LYS A 94 7.44 9.02 8.38
N ILE A 95 6.62 8.83 7.35
CA ILE A 95 6.95 9.11 5.94
C ILE A 95 7.33 10.58 5.71
N SER A 96 6.77 11.52 6.50
CA SER A 96 7.07 12.96 6.42
C SER A 96 8.51 13.37 6.77
N LYS A 97 9.35 12.41 7.15
CA LYS A 97 10.79 12.61 7.45
C LYS A 97 11.67 11.91 6.40
N LEU A 98 11.09 11.39 5.32
CA LEU A 98 11.82 10.75 4.24
C LEU A 98 12.46 11.81 3.35
N ASP A 99 13.75 11.66 3.07
CA ASP A 99 14.51 12.60 2.25
C ASP A 99 14.77 12.04 0.84
N HIS A 100 15.13 10.75 0.76
CA HIS A 100 15.48 10.10 -0.50
C HIS A 100 14.92 8.67 -0.58
N VAL A 101 14.47 8.28 -1.77
CA VAL A 101 14.17 6.89 -2.16
C VAL A 101 15.12 6.49 -3.27
N PHE A 102 15.75 5.32 -3.15
CA PHE A 102 16.66 4.74 -4.13
C PHE A 102 16.08 3.43 -4.65
N LEU A 103 15.98 3.28 -5.97
CA LEU A 103 15.46 2.07 -6.59
C LEU A 103 16.61 1.19 -7.07
N SER A 104 16.66 -0.08 -6.62
CA SER A 104 17.66 -1.05 -7.08
C SER A 104 17.37 -1.59 -8.48
N ARG A 105 16.09 -1.58 -8.89
CA ARG A 105 15.59 -1.85 -10.24
C ARG A 105 14.40 -0.93 -10.50
N VAL A 106 14.03 -0.71 -11.75
CA VAL A 106 12.80 0.02 -12.09
C VAL A 106 11.79 -0.98 -12.62
N CYS A 107 11.06 -1.59 -11.69
CA CYS A 107 10.07 -2.62 -11.99
C CYS A 107 8.87 -2.59 -11.04
N SER A 108 7.82 -3.33 -11.34
CA SER A 108 6.60 -3.41 -10.52
C SER A 108 6.89 -3.85 -9.08
N GLU A 109 7.86 -4.76 -8.89
CA GLU A 109 8.24 -5.28 -7.57
C GLU A 109 8.87 -4.23 -6.64
N THR A 110 9.75 -3.39 -7.18
CA THR A 110 10.59 -2.46 -6.40
C THR A 110 10.03 -1.04 -6.34
N ALA A 111 9.20 -0.66 -7.32
CA ALA A 111 8.63 0.68 -7.45
C ALA A 111 7.09 0.72 -7.39
N GLY A 112 6.39 -0.41 -7.28
CA GLY A 112 4.93 -0.48 -7.32
C GLY A 112 4.20 0.32 -6.23
N GLY A 113 4.84 0.58 -5.08
CA GLY A 113 4.29 1.41 -4.00
C GLY A 113 4.66 2.90 -4.11
N LEU A 114 5.49 3.27 -5.09
CA LEU A 114 5.93 4.65 -5.29
C LEU A 114 4.76 5.61 -5.60
N PRO A 115 3.77 5.26 -6.46
CA PRO A 115 2.60 6.11 -6.68
C PRO A 115 1.87 6.51 -5.40
N GLY A 116 1.55 5.54 -4.56
CA GLY A 116 0.85 5.77 -3.29
C GLY A 116 1.69 6.57 -2.30
N LEU A 117 2.99 6.29 -2.24
CA LEU A 117 3.95 7.04 -1.42
C LEU A 117 3.99 8.53 -1.80
N LEU A 118 4.08 8.83 -3.10
CA LEU A 118 4.15 10.21 -3.62
C LEU A 118 2.85 10.99 -3.38
N LEU A 119 1.70 10.35 -3.61
CA LEU A 119 0.39 10.95 -3.33
C LEU A 119 0.22 11.26 -1.83
N THR A 120 0.65 10.34 -0.97
CA THR A 120 0.64 10.52 0.48
C THR A 120 1.56 11.68 0.91
N LEU A 121 2.76 11.77 0.33
CA LEU A 121 3.70 12.87 0.60
C LEU A 121 3.16 14.24 0.15
N ASN A 122 2.58 14.29 -1.04
CA ASN A 122 1.96 15.51 -1.57
C ASN A 122 0.81 15.99 -0.67
N GLY A 123 0.05 15.08 -0.05
CA GLY A 123 -0.99 15.40 0.94
C GLY A 123 -0.50 16.13 2.19
N PHE A 124 0.82 16.15 2.47
CA PHE A 124 1.42 16.96 3.55
C PHE A 124 1.75 18.40 3.13
N GLY A 125 1.67 18.74 1.84
CA GLY A 125 1.73 20.11 1.30
C GLY A 125 3.09 20.83 1.33
N ASP A 126 4.04 20.41 2.16
CA ASP A 126 5.37 21.04 2.31
C ASP A 126 6.54 20.02 2.36
N VAL A 127 6.30 18.75 2.02
CA VAL A 127 7.31 17.67 2.07
C VAL A 127 7.49 17.06 0.69
N GLY A 128 8.71 17.12 0.15
CA GLY A 128 9.07 16.45 -1.11
C GLY A 128 10.23 15.50 -0.89
N VAL A 129 10.21 14.37 -1.59
CA VAL A 129 11.26 13.33 -1.56
C VAL A 129 12.01 13.31 -2.89
N ASN A 130 13.31 13.03 -2.87
CA ASN A 130 14.07 12.79 -4.10
C ASN A 130 14.03 11.29 -4.43
N VAL A 131 13.60 10.94 -5.64
CA VAL A 131 13.55 9.55 -6.11
C VAL A 131 14.71 9.30 -7.06
N TRP A 132 15.55 8.34 -6.73
CA TRP A 132 16.77 8.01 -7.46
C TRP A 132 16.64 6.63 -8.10
N GLY A 133 17.08 6.50 -9.34
CA GLY A 133 17.12 5.22 -10.04
C GLY A 133 17.89 5.29 -11.36
N PRO A 134 18.06 4.14 -12.03
CA PRO A 134 18.66 4.11 -13.37
C PRO A 134 17.79 4.86 -14.39
N THR A 135 18.32 5.09 -15.60
CA THR A 135 17.67 5.87 -16.67
C THR A 135 16.25 5.40 -17.03
N ASP A 136 15.94 4.13 -16.81
CA ASP A 136 14.61 3.52 -16.95
C ASP A 136 13.52 4.21 -16.11
N LEU A 137 13.90 4.85 -15.00
CA LEU A 137 13.01 5.59 -14.12
C LEU A 137 12.25 6.71 -14.85
N ASN A 138 12.80 7.25 -15.94
CA ASN A 138 12.13 8.26 -16.76
C ASN A 138 10.82 7.75 -17.37
N TYR A 139 10.76 6.49 -17.78
CA TYR A 139 9.54 5.90 -18.35
C TYR A 139 8.43 5.85 -17.30
N LEU A 140 8.77 5.40 -16.09
CA LEU A 140 7.85 5.33 -14.98
C LEU A 140 7.41 6.72 -14.52
N ALA A 141 8.34 7.68 -14.43
CA ALA A 141 8.03 9.06 -14.07
C ALA A 141 7.07 9.71 -15.08
N ALA A 142 7.32 9.57 -16.38
CA ALA A 142 6.43 10.09 -17.41
C ALA A 142 5.02 9.49 -17.32
N ALA A 143 4.93 8.17 -17.07
CA ALA A 143 3.68 7.46 -16.90
C ALA A 143 2.89 7.86 -15.64
N MET A 144 3.56 8.08 -14.52
CA MET A 144 2.90 8.55 -13.30
C MET A 144 2.30 9.96 -13.45
N GLY A 145 2.79 10.77 -14.40
CA GLY A 145 2.26 12.10 -14.71
C GLY A 145 0.79 12.13 -15.16
N TYR A 146 0.19 10.99 -15.53
CA TYR A 146 -1.24 10.92 -15.88
C TYR A 146 -2.18 11.04 -14.67
N PHE A 147 -1.72 10.66 -13.47
CA PHE A 147 -2.57 10.61 -12.26
C PHE A 147 -1.89 11.16 -11.00
N ILE A 148 -0.59 11.44 -11.03
CA ILE A 148 0.13 12.12 -9.95
C ILE A 148 0.31 13.61 -10.32
N PRO A 149 0.00 14.55 -9.41
CA PRO A 149 0.19 15.98 -9.66
C PRO A 149 1.66 16.34 -9.97
N ASN A 150 1.88 17.27 -10.91
CA ASN A 150 3.22 17.69 -11.35
C ASN A 150 4.15 18.14 -10.20
N ALA A 151 3.62 18.77 -9.15
CA ALA A 151 4.41 19.22 -8.00
C ALA A 151 5.13 18.07 -7.26
N ALA A 152 4.57 16.84 -7.30
CA ALA A 152 5.20 15.64 -6.75
C ALA A 152 6.18 14.97 -7.73
N MET A 153 6.18 15.37 -9.00
CA MET A 153 6.97 14.77 -10.08
C MET A 153 8.28 15.51 -10.38
N ASP A 154 8.52 16.68 -9.78
CA ASP A 154 9.70 17.52 -10.05
C ASP A 154 11.03 16.99 -9.47
N ARG A 155 11.05 15.79 -8.85
CA ARG A 155 12.19 15.30 -8.03
C ARG A 155 12.66 13.89 -8.37
N PHE A 156 12.50 13.49 -9.62
CA PHE A 156 13.07 12.25 -10.14
C PHE A 156 14.50 12.49 -10.64
N CYS A 157 15.44 11.73 -10.11
CA CYS A 157 16.88 11.85 -10.35
C CYS A 157 17.40 10.55 -10.97
N CYS A 158 17.61 10.56 -12.29
CA CYS A 158 18.06 9.40 -13.04
C CYS A 158 19.59 9.42 -13.22
N PHE A 159 20.22 8.24 -13.22
CA PHE A 159 21.65 8.07 -13.48
C PHE A 159 21.94 6.86 -14.38
N GLY A 160 23.10 6.84 -15.06
CA GLY A 160 23.47 5.82 -16.06
C GLY A 160 23.46 6.34 -17.51
N GLN A 161 23.83 5.48 -18.47
CA GLN A 161 23.88 5.86 -19.89
C GLN A 161 22.47 6.13 -20.46
N MET A 162 22.35 7.23 -21.22
CA MET A 162 21.12 7.63 -21.91
C MET A 162 21.06 6.96 -23.30
N HIS A 163 19.94 6.33 -23.61
CA HIS A 163 19.61 5.84 -24.95
C HIS A 163 18.73 6.88 -25.68
N ASP A 164 19.02 7.15 -26.94
CA ASP A 164 18.19 8.01 -27.79
C ASP A 164 16.84 7.35 -28.12
N SER A 165 15.91 8.13 -28.67
CA SER A 165 14.55 7.73 -29.05
C SER A 165 14.48 6.52 -30.01
N ASN A 166 15.60 6.16 -30.64
CA ASN A 166 15.75 5.02 -31.55
C ASN A 166 16.45 3.79 -30.88
N GLY A 167 16.77 3.84 -29.59
CA GLY A 167 17.45 2.77 -28.86
C GLY A 167 18.98 2.78 -28.98
N ASP A 168 19.56 3.71 -29.75
CA ASP A 168 21.00 3.87 -29.87
C ASP A 168 21.58 4.57 -28.64
N ALA A 169 22.69 4.06 -28.10
CA ALA A 169 23.38 4.68 -26.98
C ALA A 169 23.97 6.03 -27.42
N ILE A 170 23.66 7.11 -26.69
CA ILE A 170 24.39 8.37 -26.87
C ILE A 170 25.84 8.08 -26.42
N PRO A 171 26.88 8.33 -27.27
CA PRO A 171 28.25 8.05 -26.92
C PRO A 171 28.70 9.00 -25.81
N THR A 172 28.44 8.58 -24.57
CA THR A 172 29.02 9.14 -23.35
C THR A 172 30.22 8.29 -23.01
N SER A 173 31.34 8.90 -22.68
CA SER A 173 32.64 8.25 -22.44
C SER A 173 32.71 7.42 -21.15
N GLN A 174 31.56 7.00 -20.59
CA GLN A 174 31.45 6.38 -19.27
C GLN A 174 31.26 4.87 -19.42
N LYS A 175 32.07 4.09 -18.71
CA LYS A 175 32.01 2.61 -18.72
C LYS A 175 30.88 2.13 -17.80
N SER A 176 30.35 0.93 -18.04
CA SER A 176 29.30 0.29 -17.20
C SER A 176 29.70 0.11 -15.72
N ASP A 177 30.99 0.11 -15.42
CA ASP A 177 31.54 -0.15 -14.08
C ASP A 177 31.85 1.14 -13.28
N ASP A 178 31.55 2.32 -13.84
CA ASP A 178 31.86 3.59 -13.22
C ASP A 178 31.05 3.81 -11.94
N LEU A 179 31.73 4.22 -10.87
CA LEU A 179 31.13 4.51 -9.58
C LEU A 179 30.44 5.88 -9.60
N HIS A 180 29.10 5.91 -9.59
CA HIS A 180 28.32 7.14 -9.60
C HIS A 180 28.05 7.63 -8.17
N VAL A 181 28.64 8.76 -7.77
CA VAL A 181 28.35 9.37 -6.45
C VAL A 181 27.03 10.14 -6.54
N LEU A 182 26.02 9.69 -5.79
CA LEU A 182 24.68 10.29 -5.79
C LEU A 182 24.50 11.31 -4.66
N ILE A 183 25.01 10.97 -3.47
CA ILE A 183 24.98 11.83 -2.28
C ILE A 183 26.37 11.88 -1.67
N ASP A 184 26.79 13.08 -1.31
CA ASP A 184 27.94 13.35 -0.44
C ASP A 184 27.60 14.60 0.38
N ASP A 185 27.00 14.40 1.55
CA ASP A 185 26.46 15.47 2.40
C ASP A 185 27.34 15.81 3.61
N GLY A 186 28.52 15.19 3.70
CA GLY A 186 29.44 15.35 4.83
C GLY A 186 29.13 14.44 6.03
N VAL A 187 28.18 13.50 5.93
CA VAL A 187 28.00 12.41 6.92
C VAL A 187 27.94 11.05 6.25
N VAL A 188 27.19 10.95 5.16
CA VAL A 188 27.10 9.73 4.36
C VAL A 188 27.41 10.04 2.90
N LYS A 189 28.18 9.15 2.30
CA LYS A 189 28.40 9.10 0.86
C LYS A 189 27.66 7.90 0.30
N ILE A 190 26.68 8.13 -0.56
CA ILE A 190 25.93 7.07 -1.25
C ILE A 190 26.35 7.05 -2.71
N SER A 191 26.89 5.93 -3.14
CA SER A 191 27.33 5.70 -4.53
C SER A 191 26.55 4.54 -5.14
N ALA A 192 26.41 4.55 -6.46
CA ALA A 192 25.72 3.54 -7.24
C ALA A 192 26.64 2.95 -8.32
N ILE A 193 26.53 1.63 -8.54
CA ILE A 193 27.13 0.91 -9.67
C ILE A 193 25.98 0.27 -10.45
N VAL A 194 25.96 0.46 -11.77
CA VAL A 194 24.89 -0.07 -12.63
C VAL A 194 25.33 -1.38 -13.26
N LEU A 195 24.59 -2.44 -12.98
CA LEU A 195 24.68 -3.72 -13.67
C LEU A 195 23.74 -3.69 -14.89
N GLN A 196 24.32 -3.88 -16.07
CA GLN A 196 23.68 -4.09 -17.36
C GLN A 196 24.29 -5.34 -18.05
N PRO A 197 23.57 -6.48 -18.11
CA PRO A 197 24.11 -7.70 -18.71
C PRO A 197 24.38 -7.54 -20.22
N SER A 198 25.47 -8.17 -20.69
CA SER A 198 25.93 -8.10 -22.08
C SER A 198 25.13 -9.03 -23.01
N ARG A 199 24.82 -8.54 -24.22
CA ARG A 199 23.78 -9.04 -25.15
C ARG A 199 24.07 -10.33 -25.93
N VAL A 200 25.08 -11.13 -25.58
CA VAL A 200 25.74 -12.01 -26.58
C VAL A 200 25.15 -13.43 -26.75
N GLU A 201 24.33 -13.99 -25.85
CA GLU A 201 24.04 -15.45 -25.92
C GLU A 201 22.58 -15.93 -25.96
N ALA A 202 21.55 -15.07 -25.89
CA ALA A 202 20.16 -15.52 -25.97
C ALA A 202 19.55 -15.15 -27.33
N GLY A 203 19.33 -16.14 -28.20
CA GLY A 203 18.73 -16.00 -29.54
C GLY A 203 17.25 -15.60 -29.57
N LEU A 204 16.87 -14.54 -28.84
CA LEU A 204 15.52 -13.94 -28.83
C LEU A 204 15.60 -12.51 -29.38
N ASN A 205 14.88 -12.27 -30.47
CA ASN A 205 15.00 -11.09 -31.34
C ASN A 205 14.17 -9.86 -30.92
N GLU A 206 13.71 -9.76 -29.67
CA GLU A 206 12.96 -8.58 -29.21
C GLU A 206 13.55 -8.00 -27.92
N THR A 207 14.01 -6.76 -28.02
CA THR A 207 14.77 -6.04 -26.99
C THR A 207 13.83 -5.22 -26.11
N LYS A 208 13.75 -5.53 -24.81
CA LYS A 208 13.10 -4.65 -23.81
C LYS A 208 14.15 -3.86 -23.03
N PRO A 209 13.99 -2.54 -22.84
CA PRO A 209 15.01 -1.67 -22.24
C PRO A 209 15.36 -1.90 -20.75
N ALA A 210 14.72 -2.79 -20.00
CA ALA A 210 14.91 -2.89 -18.54
C ALA A 210 15.61 -4.16 -18.06
N ASN A 211 16.93 -4.18 -18.24
CA ASN A 211 17.82 -5.12 -17.54
C ASN A 211 18.83 -4.38 -16.67
N LEU A 212 18.48 -3.18 -16.19
CA LEU A 212 19.35 -2.41 -15.31
C LEU A 212 19.08 -2.79 -13.85
N SER A 213 20.14 -3.17 -13.14
CA SER A 213 20.12 -3.37 -11.70
C SER A 213 21.21 -2.53 -11.04
N VAL A 214 20.99 -2.05 -9.82
CA VAL A 214 21.87 -1.10 -9.16
C VAL A 214 22.38 -1.68 -7.85
N ILE A 215 23.70 -1.62 -7.68
CA ILE A 215 24.36 -1.83 -6.40
C ILE A 215 24.52 -0.48 -5.72
N TYR A 216 24.07 -0.36 -4.47
CA TYR A 216 24.30 0.83 -3.67
C TYR A 216 25.39 0.60 -2.63
N ILE A 217 26.30 1.56 -2.52
CA ILE A 217 27.37 1.57 -1.53
C ILE A 217 27.17 2.77 -0.63
N CYS A 218 26.92 2.51 0.65
CA CYS A 218 26.72 3.53 1.68
C CYS A 218 27.97 3.61 2.56
N GLU A 219 28.74 4.67 2.42
CA GLU A 219 29.97 4.90 3.16
C GLU A 219 29.74 6.01 4.20
N LEU A 220 29.87 5.69 5.48
CA LEU A 220 29.88 6.72 6.53
C LEU A 220 31.28 7.35 6.58
N LEU A 221 31.35 8.65 6.90
CA LEU A 221 32.65 9.31 7.01
C LEU A 221 33.46 8.85 8.22
N GLU A 222 34.78 8.80 8.06
CA GLU A 222 35.73 8.54 9.14
C GLU A 222 35.61 9.56 10.28
N ILE A 223 35.62 9.08 11.52
CA ILE A 223 35.70 9.95 12.69
C ILE A 223 37.17 10.21 12.98
N LYS A 224 37.60 11.46 12.81
CA LYS A 224 38.95 11.90 13.15
C LYS A 224 39.20 11.72 14.64
N GLY A 225 40.40 11.28 14.99
CA GLY A 225 40.78 11.06 16.39
C GLY A 225 40.66 12.33 17.25
N LYS A 226 40.47 12.14 18.55
CA LYS A 226 40.35 13.24 19.51
C LYS A 226 41.62 14.10 19.49
N PHE A 227 41.43 15.42 19.43
CA PHE A 227 42.54 16.38 19.48
C PHE A 227 43.11 16.47 20.88
N ASP A 228 44.43 16.37 20.97
CA ASP A 228 45.21 16.46 22.20
C ASP A 228 45.76 17.90 22.36
N PRO A 229 45.13 18.73 23.21
CA PRO A 229 45.55 20.11 23.39
C PRO A 229 46.89 20.25 24.11
N GLU A 230 47.31 19.23 24.87
CA GLU A 230 48.57 19.23 25.60
C GLU A 230 49.73 18.95 24.65
N LYS A 231 49.61 17.93 23.78
CA LYS A 231 50.59 17.69 22.71
C LYS A 231 50.71 18.88 21.76
N ALA A 232 49.59 19.49 21.38
CA ALA A 232 49.62 20.69 20.53
C ALA A 232 50.34 21.87 21.21
N ALA A 233 50.16 22.06 22.52
CA ALA A 233 50.87 23.08 23.28
C ALA A 233 52.38 22.78 23.39
N PHE A 234 52.74 21.50 23.58
CA PHE A 234 54.13 21.04 23.62
C PHE A 234 54.86 21.31 22.29
N LEU A 235 54.18 21.11 21.16
CA LEU A 235 54.68 21.41 19.81
C LEU A 235 54.65 22.91 19.47
N GLY A 236 54.36 23.78 20.45
CA GLY A 236 54.46 25.23 20.30
C GLY A 236 53.27 25.89 19.60
N LEU A 237 52.09 25.26 19.56
CA LEU A 237 50.88 25.84 18.96
C LEU A 237 50.02 26.56 19.99
N ASN A 238 49.73 27.84 19.75
CA ASN A 238 48.80 28.60 20.58
C ASN A 238 47.35 28.18 20.31
N PRO A 239 46.43 28.35 21.28
CA PRO A 239 44.99 28.24 21.02
C PRO A 239 44.57 29.21 19.90
N GLY A 240 43.88 28.72 18.87
CA GLY A 240 43.48 29.57 17.75
C GLY A 240 43.26 28.81 16.44
N PRO A 241 43.20 29.53 15.30
CA PRO A 241 42.84 28.97 13.99
C PRO A 241 43.77 27.84 13.51
N LYS A 242 45.05 27.85 13.90
CA LYS A 242 46.02 26.81 13.52
C LYS A 242 45.67 25.42 14.10
N ARG A 243 45.13 25.36 15.32
CA ARG A 243 44.64 24.10 15.91
C ARG A 243 43.42 23.55 15.15
N ARG A 244 42.54 24.44 14.69
CA ARG A 244 41.39 24.07 13.85
C ARG A 244 41.83 23.53 12.48
N LYS A 245 42.84 24.15 11.86
CA LYS A 245 43.42 23.66 10.60
C LYS A 245 43.98 22.24 10.74
N LEU A 246 44.67 21.95 11.84
CA LEU A 246 45.14 20.59 12.16
C LEU A 246 43.99 19.58 12.30
N GLN A 247 42.90 19.95 13.00
CA GLN A 247 41.70 19.11 13.08
C GLN A 247 41.03 18.91 11.70
N LEU A 248 41.16 19.88 10.80
CA LEU A 248 40.71 19.76 9.40
C LEU A 248 41.65 18.91 8.54
N GLY A 249 42.80 18.48 9.07
CA GLY A 249 43.77 17.63 8.38
C GLY A 249 44.86 18.40 7.63
N GLU A 250 44.93 19.72 7.82
CA GLU A 250 45.97 20.55 7.20
C GLU A 250 47.20 20.64 8.09
N PRO A 251 48.42 20.45 7.55
CA PRO A 251 49.65 20.70 8.30
C PRO A 251 49.82 22.19 8.58
N VAL A 252 50.35 22.54 9.76
CA VAL A 252 50.57 23.95 10.13
C VAL A 252 51.95 24.15 10.72
N LYS A 253 52.53 25.33 10.47
CA LYS A 253 53.79 25.73 11.09
C LYS A 253 53.56 26.18 12.54
N SER A 254 54.37 25.67 13.46
CA SER A 254 54.33 26.01 14.88
C SER A 254 54.49 27.52 15.12
N ASP A 255 53.91 28.04 16.21
CA ASP A 255 53.98 29.47 16.55
C ASP A 255 55.26 29.81 17.31
N ARG A 256 55.82 28.83 18.03
CA ARG A 256 56.95 29.02 18.95
C ARG A 256 58.21 28.25 18.56
N GLN A 257 58.09 27.32 17.60
CA GLN A 257 59.16 26.45 17.14
C GLN A 257 59.20 26.47 15.60
N ASP A 258 60.37 26.25 15.01
CA ASP A 258 60.53 26.18 13.55
C ASP A 258 60.24 24.77 13.01
N ILE A 259 59.09 24.22 13.38
CA ILE A 259 58.66 22.87 12.98
C ILE A 259 57.30 22.92 12.27
N MET A 260 57.11 21.99 11.32
CA MET A 260 55.80 21.70 10.75
C MET A 260 55.11 20.66 11.62
N VAL A 261 53.94 21.00 12.16
CA VAL A 261 53.11 20.06 12.93
C VAL A 261 52.13 19.40 11.98
N LEU A 262 52.11 18.06 11.99
CA LEU A 262 51.17 17.25 11.23
C LEU A 262 49.94 16.93 12.08
N PRO A 263 48.76 16.69 11.46
CA PRO A 263 47.57 16.25 12.18
C PRO A 263 47.81 14.99 13.03
N SER A 264 48.62 14.05 12.55
CA SER A 264 48.99 12.81 13.26
C SER A 264 49.73 13.04 14.59
N ASP A 265 50.38 14.20 14.76
CA ASP A 265 51.16 14.49 15.96
C ASP A 265 50.27 14.89 17.15
N VAL A 266 49.05 15.34 16.86
CA VAL A 266 48.13 15.96 17.83
C VAL A 266 46.73 15.34 17.83
N LEU A 267 46.40 14.49 16.87
CA LEU A 267 45.14 13.73 16.83
C LEU A 267 45.40 12.28 17.26
N GLY A 268 44.46 11.69 18.00
CA GLY A 268 44.44 10.23 18.22
C GLY A 268 44.22 9.45 16.91
N PRO A 269 44.26 8.10 16.94
CA PRO A 269 43.92 7.30 15.78
C PRO A 269 42.49 7.57 15.35
N SER A 270 42.29 7.77 14.05
CA SER A 270 40.95 7.90 13.48
C SER A 270 40.23 6.56 13.45
N ILE A 271 38.90 6.60 13.47
CA ILE A 271 38.05 5.41 13.40
C ILE A 271 37.41 5.39 12.01
N PRO A 272 37.71 4.39 11.16
CA PRO A 272 37.09 4.25 9.84
C PRO A 272 35.56 4.25 9.94
N GLY A 273 34.92 4.94 9.01
CA GLY A 273 33.47 4.95 8.92
C GLY A 273 32.93 3.60 8.43
N PRO A 274 31.80 3.10 8.98
CA PRO A 274 31.22 1.86 8.52
C PRO A 274 30.78 1.92 7.05
N VAL A 275 30.88 0.78 6.36
CA VAL A 275 30.42 0.63 4.97
C VAL A 275 29.34 -0.44 4.88
N VAL A 276 28.23 -0.11 4.21
CA VAL A 276 27.12 -1.04 3.91
C VAL A 276 26.89 -1.12 2.41
N LEU A 277 26.79 -2.34 1.87
CA LEU A 277 26.46 -2.59 0.48
C LEU A 277 25.03 -3.14 0.37
N LEU A 278 24.28 -2.68 -0.62
CA LEU A 278 23.01 -3.27 -1.03
C LEU A 278 23.17 -3.83 -2.43
N ILE A 279 22.99 -5.14 -2.57
CA ILE A 279 23.23 -5.88 -3.79
C ILE A 279 21.91 -6.44 -4.30
N ASP A 280 21.51 -5.97 -5.48
CA ASP A 280 20.43 -6.55 -6.24
C ASP A 280 21.00 -7.20 -7.51
N CYS A 281 20.83 -8.51 -7.64
CA CYS A 281 21.31 -9.30 -8.75
C CYS A 281 20.18 -10.23 -9.20
N PRO A 282 19.25 -9.75 -10.06
CA PRO A 282 18.00 -10.45 -10.35
C PRO A 282 18.20 -11.79 -11.06
N THR A 283 19.19 -11.91 -11.95
CA THR A 283 19.38 -13.08 -12.82
C THR A 283 20.83 -13.54 -12.89
N LEU A 284 21.05 -14.74 -13.44
CA LEU A 284 22.40 -15.28 -13.67
C LEU A 284 23.24 -14.44 -14.64
N LEU A 285 22.60 -13.72 -15.57
CA LEU A 285 23.31 -12.79 -16.47
C LEU A 285 23.85 -11.57 -15.72
N HIS A 286 23.11 -11.09 -14.72
CA HIS A 286 23.60 -10.00 -13.85
C HIS A 286 24.75 -10.49 -12.98
N LEU A 287 24.73 -11.77 -12.56
CA LEU A 287 25.83 -12.37 -11.81
C LEU A 287 27.14 -12.38 -12.62
N GLN A 288 27.09 -12.74 -13.89
CA GLN A 288 28.28 -12.72 -14.76
C GLN A 288 28.92 -11.33 -14.79
N GLN A 289 28.11 -10.28 -14.88
CA GLN A 289 28.63 -8.92 -14.85
C GLN A 289 29.10 -8.50 -13.45
N LEU A 290 28.37 -8.86 -12.39
CA LEU A 290 28.75 -8.60 -11.00
C LEU A 290 30.18 -9.10 -10.71
N LEU A 291 30.54 -10.27 -11.22
CA LEU A 291 31.88 -10.85 -11.08
C LEU A 291 32.97 -10.06 -11.80
N SER A 292 32.62 -9.29 -12.84
CA SER A 292 33.55 -8.45 -13.62
C SER A 292 33.77 -7.04 -13.06
N VAL A 293 32.95 -6.58 -12.09
CA VAL A 293 32.97 -5.21 -11.57
C VAL A 293 34.30 -4.91 -10.86
N GLN A 294 35.14 -4.09 -11.49
CA GLN A 294 36.46 -3.74 -10.94
C GLN A 294 36.37 -2.74 -9.78
N SER A 295 35.36 -1.87 -9.78
CA SER A 295 35.16 -0.84 -8.75
C SER A 295 34.85 -1.41 -7.35
N LEU A 296 34.46 -2.69 -7.25
CA LEU A 296 34.28 -3.39 -5.97
C LEU A 296 35.58 -3.93 -5.37
N THR A 297 36.67 -3.99 -6.14
CA THR A 297 37.94 -4.61 -5.70
C THR A 297 38.54 -3.92 -4.46
N CYS A 298 38.30 -2.62 -4.27
CA CYS A 298 38.77 -1.89 -3.09
C CYS A 298 38.00 -2.22 -1.79
N TYR A 299 36.94 -3.01 -1.87
CA TYR A 299 36.15 -3.50 -0.73
C TYR A 299 36.39 -5.00 -0.45
N TYR A 300 37.19 -5.69 -1.27
CA TYR A 300 37.53 -7.09 -1.04
C TYR A 300 38.65 -7.21 0.00
N ALA A 301 38.55 -8.24 0.84
CA ALA A 301 39.61 -8.65 1.75
C ALA A 301 40.73 -9.39 1.00
N ASP A 302 41.96 -9.32 1.51
CA ASP A 302 43.07 -10.11 0.95
C ASP A 302 42.91 -11.61 1.28
N THR A 303 43.63 -12.47 0.57
CA THR A 303 43.67 -13.94 0.68
C THR A 303 43.91 -14.48 2.11
N ALA A 304 44.46 -13.66 3.02
CA ALA A 304 44.65 -13.98 4.44
C ALA A 304 43.56 -13.43 5.39
N GLY A 305 42.50 -12.79 4.86
CA GLY A 305 41.45 -12.12 5.64
C GLY A 305 41.86 -10.78 6.25
N ASN A 306 43.09 -10.32 5.97
CA ASN A 306 43.58 -9.00 6.38
C ASN A 306 43.13 -7.94 5.36
N ILE A 307 42.90 -6.73 5.85
CA ILE A 307 42.48 -5.56 5.05
C ILE A 307 43.77 -4.86 4.57
N PRO A 308 44.12 -4.86 3.27
CA PRO A 308 45.20 -4.03 2.73
C PRO A 308 45.04 -2.57 3.18
N GLU A 309 46.13 -1.83 3.42
CA GLU A 309 46.10 -0.43 3.90
C GLU A 309 45.24 0.52 3.03
N SER A 310 44.97 0.15 1.77
CA SER A 310 44.13 0.89 0.82
C SER A 310 42.68 0.42 0.70
N SER A 311 42.31 -0.70 1.33
CA SER A 311 40.98 -1.31 1.22
C SER A 311 40.05 -0.86 2.34
N LYS A 312 38.77 -0.66 2.02
CA LYS A 312 37.75 -0.22 2.97
C LYS A 312 37.07 -1.43 3.60
N ASN A 313 36.95 -1.42 4.92
CA ASN A 313 36.28 -2.51 5.65
C ASN A 313 34.76 -2.44 5.44
N VAL A 314 34.18 -3.52 4.90
CA VAL A 314 32.73 -3.66 4.77
C VAL A 314 32.16 -4.31 6.02
N ASN A 315 31.19 -3.64 6.65
CA ASN A 315 30.58 -4.14 7.88
C ASN A 315 29.38 -5.05 7.59
N CYS A 316 28.58 -4.69 6.58
CA CYS A 316 27.35 -5.40 6.24
C CYS A 316 27.10 -5.38 4.73
N VAL A 317 26.67 -6.52 4.19
CA VAL A 317 26.15 -6.65 2.82
C VAL A 317 24.72 -7.14 2.90
N ILE A 318 23.79 -6.41 2.28
CA ILE A 318 22.38 -6.78 2.20
C ILE A 318 22.13 -7.28 0.78
N HIS A 319 21.78 -8.55 0.67
CA HIS A 319 21.47 -9.21 -0.59
C HIS A 319 19.96 -9.18 -0.80
N LEU A 320 19.50 -8.49 -1.85
CA LEU A 320 18.10 -8.40 -2.30
C LEU A 320 17.79 -9.40 -3.43
N SER A 321 18.79 -10.18 -3.82
CA SER A 321 18.78 -11.11 -4.94
C SER A 321 18.01 -12.40 -4.63
N PRO A 322 17.34 -13.01 -5.63
CA PRO A 322 16.57 -14.23 -5.44
C PRO A 322 17.48 -15.44 -5.15
N ALA A 323 16.93 -16.40 -4.40
CA ALA A 323 17.64 -17.58 -3.91
C ALA A 323 18.35 -18.41 -5.01
N TYR A 324 17.75 -18.50 -6.20
CA TYR A 324 18.33 -19.28 -7.30
C TYR A 324 19.63 -18.67 -7.86
N VAL A 325 19.89 -17.37 -7.64
CA VAL A 325 21.14 -16.70 -8.02
C VAL A 325 22.15 -16.80 -6.89
N THR A 326 21.75 -16.47 -5.68
CA THR A 326 22.61 -16.44 -4.49
C THR A 326 23.07 -17.82 -4.07
N ASN A 327 22.30 -18.89 -4.31
CA ASN A 327 22.70 -20.28 -4.03
C ASN A 327 23.73 -20.84 -5.02
N THR A 328 24.09 -20.11 -6.09
CA THR A 328 25.12 -20.55 -7.03
C THR A 328 26.50 -20.52 -6.39
N ALA A 329 27.38 -21.45 -6.79
CA ALA A 329 28.76 -21.51 -6.27
C ALA A 329 29.53 -20.20 -6.52
N ASP A 330 29.39 -19.63 -7.71
CA ASP A 330 30.06 -18.38 -8.09
C ASP A 330 29.64 -17.21 -7.20
N TYR A 331 28.35 -17.11 -6.85
CA TYR A 331 27.86 -16.07 -5.95
C TYR A 331 28.41 -16.25 -4.53
N GLN A 332 28.42 -17.47 -4.01
CA GLN A 332 28.95 -17.79 -2.68
C GLN A 332 30.46 -17.50 -2.59
N ILE A 333 31.22 -17.86 -3.63
CA ILE A 333 32.65 -17.53 -3.73
C ILE A 333 32.83 -16.01 -3.77
N TRP A 334 32.06 -15.30 -4.58
CA TRP A 334 32.10 -13.84 -4.63
C TRP A 334 31.76 -13.20 -3.27
N MET A 335 30.76 -13.71 -2.58
CA MET A 335 30.33 -13.23 -1.26
C MET A 335 31.45 -13.37 -0.21
N SER A 336 32.21 -14.47 -0.23
CA SER A 336 33.34 -14.67 0.69
C SER A 336 34.47 -13.64 0.54
N LYS A 337 34.54 -12.91 -0.58
CA LYS A 337 35.55 -11.86 -0.81
C LYS A 337 35.40 -10.66 0.11
N PHE A 338 34.24 -10.48 0.77
CA PHE A 338 34.00 -9.40 1.73
C PHE A 338 34.50 -9.71 3.16
N GLY A 339 35.27 -10.78 3.35
CA GLY A 339 35.98 -11.07 4.60
C GLY A 339 35.02 -11.31 5.77
N ALA A 340 35.12 -10.47 6.81
CA ALA A 340 34.33 -10.58 8.04
C ALA A 340 32.97 -9.85 7.99
N ALA A 341 32.55 -9.37 6.82
CA ALA A 341 31.27 -8.69 6.66
C ALA A 341 30.09 -9.60 7.07
N GLN A 342 29.06 -9.00 7.66
CA GLN A 342 27.80 -9.71 7.93
C GLN A 342 26.90 -9.68 6.69
N HIS A 343 26.51 -10.86 6.20
CA HIS A 343 25.70 -11.01 4.99
C HIS A 343 24.24 -11.22 5.36
N ILE A 344 23.39 -10.22 5.12
CA ILE A 344 21.95 -10.29 5.37
C ILE A 344 21.22 -10.67 4.07
N MET A 345 20.49 -11.78 4.08
CA MET A 345 19.81 -12.36 2.92
C MET A 345 18.31 -12.01 2.94
N ALA A 346 17.92 -10.96 2.22
CA ALA A 346 16.52 -10.57 2.03
C ALA A 346 15.94 -11.22 0.76
N GLY A 347 14.70 -11.71 0.82
CA GLY A 347 14.07 -12.39 -0.32
C GLY A 347 14.55 -13.84 -0.58
N HIS A 348 15.29 -14.45 0.36
CA HIS A 348 16.02 -15.72 0.12
C HIS A 348 15.35 -17.00 0.67
N GLU A 349 14.65 -16.94 1.81
CA GLU A 349 13.99 -18.10 2.40
C GLU A 349 12.53 -17.81 2.79
N MET A 350 11.60 -18.65 2.33
CA MET A 350 10.17 -18.62 2.67
C MET A 350 9.88 -19.23 4.06
N LYS A 351 10.70 -18.94 5.09
CA LYS A 351 10.59 -19.67 6.36
C LYS A 351 9.62 -19.10 7.39
N ASN A 352 9.17 -17.86 7.28
CA ASN A 352 8.38 -17.24 8.35
C ASN A 352 7.05 -16.65 7.86
N ILE A 353 6.10 -17.52 7.49
CA ILE A 353 4.71 -17.14 7.27
C ILE A 353 3.87 -17.28 8.56
N GLU A 354 4.52 -17.24 9.72
CA GLU A 354 3.82 -17.38 11.01
C GLU A 354 3.32 -16.04 11.56
N VAL A 355 3.84 -14.89 11.06
CA VAL A 355 3.45 -13.56 11.54
C VAL A 355 3.03 -12.64 10.38
N PRO A 356 1.74 -12.27 10.27
CA PRO A 356 1.34 -11.24 9.33
C PRO A 356 1.89 -9.89 9.78
N ILE A 357 2.65 -9.24 8.89
CA ILE A 357 3.25 -7.94 9.19
C ILE A 357 2.21 -6.84 9.40
N LEU A 358 1.11 -6.88 8.63
CA LEU A 358 -0.06 -6.03 8.81
C LEU A 358 -1.00 -6.61 9.88
N LYS A 359 -0.60 -6.48 11.15
CA LYS A 359 -1.30 -7.08 12.31
C LYS A 359 -2.75 -6.64 12.42
N ALA A 360 -3.06 -5.36 12.18
CA ALA A 360 -4.43 -4.85 12.24
C ALA A 360 -5.37 -5.54 11.24
N SER A 361 -4.92 -5.74 9.99
CA SER A 361 -5.68 -6.43 8.95
C SER A 361 -5.86 -7.90 9.29
N ALA A 362 -4.83 -8.57 9.79
CA ALA A 362 -4.91 -9.97 10.17
C ALA A 362 -5.84 -10.22 11.37
N ARG A 363 -5.76 -9.36 12.40
CA ARG A 363 -6.68 -9.38 13.56
C ARG A 363 -8.13 -9.18 13.12
N MET A 364 -8.38 -8.26 12.20
CA MET A 364 -9.72 -8.05 11.64
C MET A 364 -10.20 -9.28 10.87
N GLY A 365 -9.35 -9.86 10.02
CA GLY A 365 -9.67 -11.09 9.29
C GLY A 365 -10.01 -12.26 10.22
N ALA A 366 -9.23 -12.46 11.29
CA ALA A 366 -9.48 -13.51 12.28
C ALA A 366 -10.80 -13.30 13.03
N ARG A 367 -11.09 -12.05 13.45
CA ARG A 367 -12.39 -11.67 14.05
C ARG A 367 -13.55 -12.04 13.12
N LEU A 368 -13.45 -11.66 11.84
CA LEU A 368 -14.53 -11.86 10.87
C LEU A 368 -14.72 -13.34 10.51
N ASN A 369 -13.62 -14.10 10.43
CA ASN A 369 -13.64 -15.55 10.20
C ASN A 369 -14.28 -16.32 11.36
N ASP A 370 -13.95 -16.00 12.60
CA ASP A 370 -14.53 -16.65 13.78
C ASP A 370 -16.06 -16.52 13.82
N LEU A 371 -16.56 -15.35 13.40
CA LEU A 371 -17.99 -15.08 13.39
C LEU A 371 -18.70 -15.75 12.23
N CYS A 372 -18.20 -15.54 11.03
CA CYS A 372 -18.88 -15.94 9.81
C CYS A 372 -17.88 -16.56 8.82
N PRO A 373 -17.41 -17.78 9.11
CA PRO A 373 -16.39 -18.45 8.29
C PRO A 373 -16.86 -18.66 6.85
N GLN A 374 -18.17 -18.73 6.62
CA GLN A 374 -18.79 -18.85 5.29
C GLN A 374 -18.49 -17.65 4.38
N PHE A 375 -18.52 -16.42 4.93
CA PHE A 375 -18.23 -15.18 4.17
C PHE A 375 -16.80 -14.69 4.37
N PHE A 376 -16.12 -15.17 5.40
CA PHE A 376 -14.74 -14.85 5.70
C PHE A 376 -13.95 -16.13 5.88
N PRO A 377 -13.59 -16.84 4.79
CA PRO A 377 -12.82 -18.06 4.89
C PRO A 377 -11.48 -17.79 5.57
N ALA A 378 -11.04 -18.74 6.40
CA ALA A 378 -9.71 -18.67 6.98
C ALA A 378 -8.68 -18.60 5.83
N PRO A 379 -7.74 -17.65 5.86
CA PRO A 379 -6.51 -17.74 5.09
C PRO A 379 -5.99 -19.17 5.09
N VAL A 380 -5.75 -19.74 3.89
CA VAL A 380 -5.21 -21.10 3.71
C VAL A 380 -3.93 -21.32 4.54
N LEU A 381 -3.22 -20.24 4.78
CA LEU A 381 -2.07 -20.16 5.65
C LEU A 381 -2.33 -20.60 7.11
N TRP A 382 -3.51 -20.31 7.67
CA TRP A 382 -3.92 -20.76 9.00
C TRP A 382 -4.29 -22.25 8.99
N SER A 383 -4.81 -22.76 7.87
CA SER A 383 -5.20 -24.16 7.71
C SER A 383 -4.02 -25.14 7.68
N LEU A 384 -2.82 -24.68 7.27
CA LEU A 384 -1.58 -25.47 7.34
C LEU A 384 -1.15 -25.79 8.79
N GLN A 385 -1.67 -25.08 9.79
CA GLN A 385 -1.45 -25.38 11.21
C GLN A 385 -2.17 -26.67 11.65
N HIS A 386 -3.27 -27.05 10.99
CA HIS A 386 -4.05 -28.25 11.35
C HIS A 386 -3.54 -29.54 10.70
N GLN A 387 -2.75 -29.47 9.62
CA GLN A 387 -2.18 -30.66 8.97
C GLN A 387 -0.80 -31.08 9.48
N LYS A 388 -0.13 -30.26 10.32
CA LYS A 388 1.13 -30.65 10.99
C LYS A 388 0.93 -31.30 12.36
N CYS A 389 -0.19 -31.99 12.58
CA CYS A 389 -0.36 -32.88 13.73
C CYS A 389 0.02 -34.32 13.33
N MET A 390 1.32 -34.57 13.18
CA MET A 390 1.93 -35.91 13.13
C MET A 390 3.04 -35.95 14.21
N PRO A 391 3.30 -37.10 14.83
CA PRO A 391 3.76 -37.15 16.21
C PRO A 391 5.16 -36.55 16.40
N SER A 392 5.28 -35.83 17.51
CA SER A 392 6.53 -35.39 18.12
C SER A 392 7.59 -36.49 18.11
N GLY A 393 8.59 -36.35 17.24
CA GLY A 393 9.62 -37.36 17.07
C GLY A 393 10.75 -36.94 16.14
N LEU A 394 11.32 -35.74 16.35
CA LEU A 394 12.71 -35.39 16.02
C LEU A 394 12.94 -33.95 16.53
N LYS A 395 13.26 -33.84 17.83
CA LYS A 395 13.96 -32.65 18.32
C LYS A 395 15.34 -32.67 17.65
N ALA A 396 15.51 -31.90 16.58
CA ALA A 396 16.84 -31.54 16.13
C ALA A 396 17.51 -30.82 17.29
N SER A 397 18.60 -31.41 17.78
CA SER A 397 19.42 -30.88 18.85
C SER A 397 19.93 -29.49 18.47
N ASN A 398 19.56 -28.49 19.27
CA ASN A 398 20.28 -27.22 19.37
C ASN A 398 21.65 -27.49 20.00
N GLU A 399 22.56 -28.10 19.25
CA GLU A 399 24.00 -28.10 19.52
C GLU A 399 24.72 -28.22 18.17
N ASP A 400 24.96 -27.08 17.53
CA ASP A 400 26.30 -26.79 17.02
C ASP A 400 26.46 -25.28 16.82
N LEU A 401 26.97 -24.63 17.86
CA LEU A 401 27.39 -23.24 17.83
C LEU A 401 28.86 -23.21 17.40
N ALA A 402 29.13 -22.49 16.32
CA ALA A 402 30.38 -21.83 15.99
C ALA A 402 31.59 -22.69 15.55
N SER A 403 31.82 -22.70 14.23
CA SER A 403 33.17 -22.60 13.69
C SER A 403 33.24 -21.72 12.42
N ARG A 404 33.44 -20.40 12.65
CA ARG A 404 34.37 -19.47 11.96
C ARG A 404 34.20 -19.18 10.45
N ILE A 405 33.92 -17.89 10.18
CA ILE A 405 34.02 -17.13 8.91
C ILE A 405 32.89 -17.44 7.90
N GLY A 406 31.97 -16.49 7.70
CA GLY A 406 30.96 -16.52 6.62
C GLY A 406 29.52 -16.90 7.00
N GLU A 407 29.02 -16.56 8.19
CA GLU A 407 27.61 -16.80 8.53
C GLU A 407 26.67 -15.86 7.76
N THR A 408 25.82 -16.43 6.89
CA THR A 408 24.69 -15.74 6.27
C THR A 408 23.54 -15.62 7.27
N ILE A 409 22.94 -14.43 7.33
CA ILE A 409 21.87 -14.09 8.27
C ILE A 409 20.57 -13.92 7.46
N PRO A 410 19.51 -14.69 7.71
CA PRO A 410 18.22 -14.46 7.06
C PRO A 410 17.64 -13.11 7.49
N ALA A 411 17.10 -12.34 6.54
CA ALA A 411 16.47 -11.07 6.85
C ALA A 411 15.09 -11.25 7.50
N GLU A 412 14.87 -10.55 8.61
CA GLU A 412 13.58 -10.48 9.30
C GLU A 412 13.06 -9.04 9.26
N ASN A 413 11.74 -8.87 9.20
CA ASN A 413 11.15 -7.53 9.28
C ASN A 413 11.57 -6.85 10.60
N PHE A 414 12.01 -5.60 10.50
CA PHE A 414 12.60 -4.79 11.58
C PHE A 414 13.97 -5.22 12.10
N LEU A 415 14.63 -6.22 11.51
CA LEU A 415 16.03 -6.53 11.81
C LEU A 415 16.90 -5.30 11.60
N LYS A 416 17.70 -4.94 12.62
CA LYS A 416 18.60 -3.79 12.57
C LYS A 416 20.04 -4.24 12.52
N PHE A 417 20.85 -3.44 11.83
CA PHE A 417 22.30 -3.46 11.92
C PHE A 417 22.75 -2.05 12.33
N HIS A 418 23.21 -1.89 13.56
CA HIS A 418 23.70 -0.60 14.07
C HIS A 418 25.05 -0.30 13.47
N LEU A 419 25.21 0.94 12.99
CA LEU A 419 26.47 1.47 12.45
C LEU A 419 27.13 2.42 13.45
N ARG A 420 26.33 3.26 14.12
CA ARG A 420 26.77 4.15 15.20
C ARG A 420 25.74 4.22 16.33
N PRO A 421 26.19 4.35 17.59
CA PRO A 421 27.60 4.43 18.04
C PRO A 421 28.36 3.10 17.90
N TYR A 422 29.68 3.14 17.77
CA TYR A 422 30.52 1.94 17.57
C TYR A 422 30.42 0.93 18.73
N THR A 423 30.02 1.36 19.93
CA THR A 423 29.73 0.46 21.07
C THR A 423 28.62 -0.54 20.78
N ASN A 424 27.74 -0.19 19.85
CA ASN A 424 26.58 -0.99 19.47
C ASN A 424 26.73 -1.58 18.07
N LEU A 425 27.89 -1.44 17.41
CA LEU A 425 28.11 -1.89 16.04
C LEU A 425 27.78 -3.38 15.89
N GLY A 426 26.88 -3.70 14.96
CA GLY A 426 26.47 -5.08 14.67
C GLY A 426 24.96 -5.29 14.70
N LEU A 427 24.59 -6.56 14.70
CA LEU A 427 23.21 -7.01 14.55
C LEU A 427 22.37 -6.77 15.82
N ASP A 428 21.16 -6.26 15.64
CA ASP A 428 20.17 -6.07 16.70
C ASP A 428 18.82 -6.66 16.28
N LYS A 429 18.42 -7.71 16.99
CA LYS A 429 17.16 -8.45 16.82
C LYS A 429 16.04 -7.99 17.76
N SER A 430 16.30 -7.04 18.66
CA SER A 430 15.33 -6.61 19.70
C SER A 430 14.07 -5.95 19.13
N SER A 431 14.14 -5.44 17.90
CA SER A 431 13.04 -4.74 17.24
C SER A 431 12.15 -5.66 16.39
N ILE A 432 12.52 -6.93 16.25
CA ILE A 432 11.75 -7.92 15.49
C ILE A 432 10.45 -8.21 16.26
N PRO A 433 9.27 -8.08 15.63
CA PRO A 433 8.01 -8.36 16.29
C PRO A 433 7.92 -9.82 16.75
N ASN A 434 7.45 -10.05 17.97
CA ASN A 434 7.13 -11.41 18.43
C ASN A 434 6.08 -12.06 17.53
N LEU A 435 6.20 -13.38 17.40
CA LEU A 435 5.20 -14.23 16.78
C LEU A 435 3.89 -14.15 17.57
N THR A 436 2.78 -13.99 16.85
CA THR A 436 1.44 -14.01 17.44
C THR A 436 0.63 -15.06 16.71
N SER A 437 0.20 -16.10 17.42
CA SER A 437 -0.60 -17.16 16.79
C SER A 437 -2.05 -16.70 16.57
N PRO A 438 -2.78 -17.31 15.62
CA PRO A 438 -4.22 -17.06 15.49
C PRO A 438 -5.01 -17.35 16.78
N SER A 439 -4.59 -18.36 17.55
CA SER A 439 -5.23 -18.68 18.83
C SER A 439 -5.04 -17.58 19.87
N GLU A 440 -3.84 -16.98 19.97
CA GLU A 440 -3.59 -15.85 20.86
C GLU A 440 -4.43 -14.63 20.48
N ILE A 441 -4.64 -14.41 19.17
CA ILE A 441 -5.56 -13.37 18.71
C ILE A 441 -6.97 -13.69 19.20
N ILE A 442 -7.48 -14.91 18.98
CA ILE A 442 -8.84 -15.30 19.40
C ILE A 442 -9.02 -15.22 20.93
N ASP A 443 -8.01 -15.57 21.71
CA ASP A 443 -8.03 -15.45 23.16
C ASP A 443 -8.06 -13.97 23.60
N GLU A 444 -7.25 -13.11 22.96
CA GLU A 444 -7.30 -11.65 23.13
C GLU A 444 -8.71 -11.12 22.82
N LEU A 445 -9.33 -11.57 21.73
CA LEU A 445 -10.70 -11.18 21.35
C LEU A 445 -11.76 -11.60 22.35
N SER A 446 -11.69 -12.85 22.80
CA SER A 446 -12.63 -13.42 23.76
C SER A 446 -12.54 -12.68 25.11
N SER A 447 -11.35 -12.19 25.46
CA SER A 447 -11.14 -11.33 26.62
C SER A 447 -11.62 -9.88 26.43
N GLU A 448 -11.46 -9.31 25.23
CA GLU A 448 -11.84 -7.92 24.91
C GLU A 448 -13.36 -7.74 24.76
N ILE A 449 -14.05 -8.73 24.17
CA ILE A 449 -15.48 -8.66 23.87
C ILE A 449 -16.14 -10.01 24.23
N PRO A 450 -16.45 -10.23 25.52
CA PRO A 450 -17.06 -11.50 25.98
C PRO A 450 -18.39 -11.83 25.30
N GLU A 451 -19.10 -10.79 24.84
CA GLU A 451 -20.41 -10.87 24.16
C GLU A 451 -20.38 -11.60 22.80
N ILE A 452 -19.19 -11.84 22.21
CA ILE A 452 -19.02 -12.58 20.96
C ILE A 452 -19.25 -14.08 21.18
N VAL A 453 -18.69 -14.62 22.27
CA VAL A 453 -18.74 -16.06 22.59
C VAL A 453 -20.18 -16.55 22.75
N ASP A 454 -21.06 -15.72 23.30
CA ASP A 454 -22.48 -16.02 23.48
C ASP A 454 -23.29 -16.01 22.16
N LYS A 455 -22.78 -15.41 21.08
CA LYS A 455 -23.53 -15.13 19.84
C LYS A 455 -23.09 -15.94 18.63
N SER A 456 -21.85 -16.43 18.58
CA SER A 456 -21.39 -17.33 17.52
C SER A 456 -22.32 -18.56 17.30
N PRO A 457 -22.91 -19.19 18.34
CA PRO A 457 -23.86 -20.30 18.15
C PRO A 457 -25.14 -19.91 17.41
N GLN A 458 -25.64 -18.68 17.57
CA GLN A 458 -26.85 -18.20 16.91
C GLN A 458 -26.63 -17.92 15.42
N LEU A 459 -25.42 -17.49 15.04
CA LEU A 459 -25.06 -17.34 13.62
C LEU A 459 -24.91 -18.71 12.94
N ASN A 460 -24.40 -19.72 13.65
CA ASN A 460 -24.33 -21.08 13.11
C ASN A 460 -25.71 -21.69 12.84
N GLN A 461 -26.72 -21.38 13.67
CA GLN A 461 -28.10 -21.82 13.44
C GLN A 461 -28.76 -21.21 12.18
N LEU A 462 -28.35 -20.01 11.74
CA LEU A 462 -28.81 -19.41 10.48
C LEU A 462 -28.44 -20.26 9.25
N TRP A 463 -27.35 -21.02 9.35
CA TRP A 463 -26.84 -21.88 8.27
C TRP A 463 -27.39 -23.32 8.34
N SER A 464 -27.72 -23.81 9.53
CA SER A 464 -28.20 -25.19 9.75
C SER A 464 -29.69 -25.41 9.46
N GLY A 465 -30.47 -24.37 9.16
CA GLY A 465 -31.93 -24.43 9.09
C GLY A 465 -32.57 -25.19 7.91
N ASN A 466 -31.81 -25.85 7.04
CA ASN A 466 -32.35 -26.46 5.81
C ASN A 466 -31.94 -27.93 5.54
N GLY A 467 -31.47 -28.67 6.55
CA GLY A 467 -31.08 -30.07 6.36
C GLY A 467 -31.57 -30.97 7.49
N GLU A 468 -32.71 -31.62 7.28
CA GLU A 468 -33.00 -33.03 7.60
C GLU A 468 -34.52 -33.25 7.74
N THR A 469 -35.13 -33.80 6.67
CA THR A 469 -36.36 -34.57 6.76
C THR A 469 -35.97 -36.05 6.76
N SER A 470 -35.90 -36.66 7.93
CA SER A 470 -36.01 -38.11 8.07
C SER A 470 -36.76 -38.40 9.37
N GLY A 471 -37.89 -39.07 9.21
CA GLY A 471 -38.97 -39.08 10.19
C GLY A 471 -38.72 -39.87 11.46
N GLU A 472 -39.40 -39.43 12.51
CA GLU A 472 -39.93 -40.25 13.59
C GLU A 472 -41.21 -39.58 14.09
N GLU A 473 -42.30 -40.36 14.16
CA GLU A 473 -43.61 -39.93 14.66
C GLU A 473 -43.54 -39.66 16.17
N ALA A 474 -43.95 -38.46 16.61
CA ALA A 474 -44.39 -38.24 17.98
C ALA A 474 -45.48 -37.15 18.05
N CYS A 475 -46.66 -37.62 18.42
CA CYS A 475 -47.94 -37.01 18.80
C CYS A 475 -48.09 -35.48 18.93
N VAL A 476 -49.16 -35.01 18.29
CA VAL A 476 -49.89 -33.75 18.50
C VAL A 476 -50.21 -33.49 19.97
N GLN A 477 -49.79 -32.32 20.48
CA GLN A 477 -50.64 -31.50 21.35
C GLN A 477 -50.57 -30.03 20.91
N ASP A 478 -51.71 -29.60 20.41
CA ASP A 478 -52.11 -28.23 20.09
C ASP A 478 -52.04 -27.35 21.34
N ASN A 479 -51.28 -26.26 21.24
CA ASN A 479 -51.50 -25.04 22.01
C ASN A 479 -50.93 -23.87 21.20
N GLY A 480 -51.79 -23.31 20.36
CA GLY A 480 -51.52 -22.14 19.54
C GLY A 480 -51.03 -20.95 20.36
N VAL A 481 -49.82 -20.51 20.03
CA VAL A 481 -49.49 -19.09 19.83
C VAL A 481 -48.61 -19.02 18.58
N MET A 482 -49.27 -19.00 17.43
CA MET A 482 -48.67 -18.52 16.18
C MET A 482 -48.37 -17.02 16.36
N THR A 483 -47.15 -16.69 16.74
CA THR A 483 -46.58 -15.38 16.36
C THR A 483 -46.08 -15.52 14.94
N GLU A 484 -47.00 -15.38 13.98
CA GLU A 484 -46.66 -15.19 12.58
C GLU A 484 -45.80 -13.93 12.45
N GLU A 485 -44.57 -14.06 11.93
CA GLU A 485 -43.73 -12.92 11.59
C GLU A 485 -44.22 -12.28 10.27
N PRO A 486 -44.72 -11.04 10.27
CA PRO A 486 -45.47 -10.46 9.14
C PRO A 486 -44.71 -10.12 7.84
N TRP A 487 -43.42 -10.46 7.71
CA TRP A 487 -42.52 -9.81 6.74
C TRP A 487 -42.01 -10.73 5.61
N LEU A 488 -42.54 -11.95 5.50
CA LEU A 488 -42.08 -12.99 4.55
C LEU A 488 -42.54 -12.81 3.09
N HIS A 489 -43.31 -11.76 2.75
CA HIS A 489 -43.96 -11.66 1.44
C HIS A 489 -43.23 -10.85 0.34
N ASP A 490 -42.08 -10.21 0.61
CA ASP A 490 -41.49 -9.23 -0.34
C ASP A 490 -40.16 -9.63 -1.04
N ASN A 491 -39.71 -10.87 -0.97
CA ASN A 491 -38.52 -11.33 -1.70
C ASN A 491 -38.76 -12.67 -2.39
N GLU A 492 -39.50 -12.68 -3.50
CA GLU A 492 -39.40 -13.78 -4.46
C GLU A 492 -37.93 -13.92 -4.89
N LEU A 493 -37.40 -15.14 -4.81
CA LEU A 493 -36.06 -15.46 -5.30
C LEU A 493 -35.99 -15.10 -6.79
N PRO A 494 -35.02 -14.27 -7.24
CA PRO A 494 -34.85 -13.98 -8.65
C PRO A 494 -34.70 -15.27 -9.44
N GLY A 495 -35.36 -15.37 -10.60
CA GLY A 495 -35.28 -16.56 -11.45
C GLY A 495 -33.85 -16.98 -11.77
N CYS A 496 -32.91 -16.04 -11.89
CA CYS A 496 -31.49 -16.31 -12.12
C CYS A 496 -30.76 -17.06 -10.97
N LEU A 497 -31.39 -17.17 -9.80
CA LEU A 497 -30.89 -17.95 -8.66
C LEU A 497 -31.52 -19.36 -8.59
N GLU A 498 -32.48 -19.70 -9.45
CA GLU A 498 -33.03 -21.05 -9.54
C GLU A 498 -31.91 -22.06 -9.88
N ASP A 499 -31.81 -23.16 -9.12
CA ASP A 499 -30.78 -24.20 -9.25
C ASP A 499 -29.32 -23.67 -9.22
N VAL A 500 -29.06 -22.55 -8.52
CA VAL A 500 -27.70 -22.04 -8.36
C VAL A 500 -26.83 -23.02 -7.58
N THR A 501 -25.62 -23.23 -8.09
CA THR A 501 -24.57 -24.03 -7.47
C THR A 501 -23.48 -23.12 -6.91
N ARG A 502 -22.70 -23.63 -5.94
CA ARG A 502 -21.58 -22.85 -5.40
C ARG A 502 -20.49 -22.59 -6.42
N ASP A 503 -20.43 -23.36 -7.50
CA ASP A 503 -19.44 -23.22 -8.58
C ASP A 503 -19.88 -22.22 -9.68
N ASP A 504 -21.02 -21.54 -9.52
CA ASP A 504 -21.50 -20.58 -10.51
C ASP A 504 -20.75 -19.24 -10.47
N MET A 505 -20.60 -18.65 -9.27
CA MET A 505 -19.87 -17.38 -9.08
C MET A 505 -19.59 -17.12 -7.59
N GLU A 506 -18.38 -16.66 -7.30
CA GLU A 506 -17.97 -16.08 -6.01
C GLU A 506 -17.40 -14.68 -6.23
N ILE A 507 -17.85 -13.70 -5.45
CA ILE A 507 -17.33 -12.33 -5.43
C ILE A 507 -16.41 -12.19 -4.22
N VAL A 508 -15.14 -11.89 -4.44
CA VAL A 508 -14.15 -11.69 -3.37
C VAL A 508 -13.71 -10.23 -3.36
N PHE A 509 -14.00 -9.54 -2.26
CA PHE A 509 -13.60 -8.15 -2.04
C PHE A 509 -12.17 -8.10 -1.51
N LEU A 510 -11.17 -8.02 -2.40
CA LEU A 510 -9.76 -8.00 -2.01
C LEU A 510 -9.37 -6.70 -1.30
N GLY A 511 -10.04 -5.58 -1.63
CA GLY A 511 -9.90 -4.33 -0.91
C GLY A 511 -11.13 -3.43 -1.05
N THR A 512 -11.41 -2.66 0.00
CA THR A 512 -12.69 -1.97 0.19
C THR A 512 -12.56 -0.50 0.62
N GLY A 513 -11.35 0.04 0.57
CA GLY A 513 -11.03 1.41 0.98
C GLY A 513 -10.82 2.35 -0.21
N SER A 514 -11.00 3.64 0.07
CA SER A 514 -10.78 4.74 -0.87
C SER A 514 -9.47 5.48 -0.65
N SER A 515 -8.87 5.94 -1.76
CA SER A 515 -7.75 6.89 -1.91
C SER A 515 -6.37 6.41 -1.46
N GLN A 516 -6.22 6.01 -0.21
CA GLN A 516 -4.95 5.51 0.34
C GLN A 516 -5.24 4.15 0.99
N PRO A 517 -4.26 3.29 1.26
CA PRO A 517 -4.45 2.11 2.09
C PRO A 517 -4.34 2.47 3.58
N SER A 518 -5.20 1.88 4.40
CA SER A 518 -5.20 2.04 5.86
C SER A 518 -4.70 0.77 6.52
N LYS A 519 -4.56 0.83 7.85
CA LYS A 519 -4.31 -0.36 8.68
C LYS A 519 -5.38 -1.43 8.50
N TYR A 520 -6.64 -1.03 8.26
CA TYR A 520 -7.80 -1.93 8.30
C TYR A 520 -8.35 -2.32 6.93
N ARG A 521 -8.28 -1.41 5.96
CA ARG A 521 -8.79 -1.60 4.59
C ARG A 521 -7.71 -1.30 3.57
N ASN A 522 -7.56 -2.17 2.59
CA ASN A 522 -6.76 -1.95 1.39
C ASN A 522 -7.54 -1.09 0.38
N VAL A 523 -6.84 -0.58 -0.63
CA VAL A 523 -7.48 0.11 -1.78
C VAL A 523 -8.25 -0.88 -2.67
N SER A 524 -9.11 -0.37 -3.55
CA SER A 524 -10.16 -1.16 -4.17
C SER A 524 -9.67 -2.22 -5.14
N SER A 525 -10.20 -3.43 -4.98
CA SER A 525 -10.09 -4.52 -5.94
C SER A 525 -11.13 -5.58 -5.63
N ILE A 526 -11.81 -6.07 -6.67
CA ILE A 526 -12.87 -7.08 -6.58
C ILE A 526 -12.53 -8.21 -7.54
N PHE A 527 -12.38 -9.42 -7.00
CA PHE A 527 -12.08 -10.62 -7.76
C PHE A 527 -13.35 -11.44 -7.96
N ILE A 528 -13.71 -11.70 -9.22
CA ILE A 528 -14.85 -12.53 -9.60
C ILE A 528 -14.33 -13.91 -9.98
N ASN A 529 -14.62 -14.90 -9.15
CA ASN A 529 -14.25 -16.28 -9.36
C ASN A 529 -15.40 -17.02 -10.03
N LEU A 530 -15.19 -17.48 -11.27
CA LEU A 530 -16.11 -18.34 -12.03
C LEU A 530 -15.62 -19.79 -12.05
N PHE A 531 -14.74 -20.14 -11.09
CA PHE A 531 -14.20 -21.47 -10.84
C PHE A 531 -13.55 -22.05 -12.10
N SER A 532 -14.07 -23.18 -12.60
CA SER A 532 -13.54 -23.86 -13.80
C SER A 532 -13.62 -23.02 -15.07
N LYS A 533 -14.43 -21.97 -15.10
CA LYS A 533 -14.58 -21.05 -16.24
C LYS A 533 -13.56 -19.90 -16.23
N GLY A 534 -12.73 -19.82 -15.18
CA GLY A 534 -11.70 -18.79 -15.01
C GLY A 534 -12.14 -17.66 -14.06
N CYS A 535 -11.43 -16.54 -14.09
CA CYS A 535 -11.69 -15.42 -13.19
C CYS A 535 -11.51 -14.06 -13.86
N LEU A 536 -12.14 -13.05 -13.24
CA LEU A 536 -12.08 -11.65 -13.66
C LEU A 536 -11.65 -10.78 -12.48
N LEU A 537 -11.05 -9.64 -12.78
CA LEU A 537 -10.67 -8.65 -11.77
C LEU A 537 -11.29 -7.30 -12.14
N LEU A 538 -12.04 -6.70 -11.21
CA LEU A 538 -12.62 -5.36 -11.33
C LEU A 538 -11.86 -4.43 -10.39
N ASP A 539 -11.15 -3.48 -10.97
CA ASP A 539 -10.11 -2.67 -10.31
C ASP A 539 -8.99 -3.50 -9.65
N CYS A 540 -7.80 -2.92 -9.61
CA CYS A 540 -6.58 -3.55 -9.15
C CYS A 540 -5.67 -2.53 -8.46
N GLY A 541 -6.13 -1.97 -7.33
CA GLY A 541 -5.32 -1.07 -6.51
C GLY A 541 -4.07 -1.75 -5.92
N GLU A 542 -3.14 -0.94 -5.41
CA GLU A 542 -1.91 -1.38 -4.71
C GLU A 542 -2.19 -2.47 -3.66
N GLY A 543 -1.39 -3.55 -3.66
CA GLY A 543 -1.49 -4.63 -2.67
C GLY A 543 -2.52 -5.71 -3.00
N THR A 544 -3.16 -5.66 -4.17
CA THR A 544 -4.12 -6.69 -4.64
C THR A 544 -3.49 -8.09 -4.64
N LEU A 545 -2.23 -8.24 -5.09
CA LEU A 545 -1.53 -9.52 -5.07
C LEU A 545 -1.32 -10.05 -3.64
N GLY A 546 -0.96 -9.19 -2.68
CA GLY A 546 -0.83 -9.57 -1.28
C GLY A 546 -2.17 -10.05 -0.69
N GLN A 547 -3.27 -9.40 -1.06
CA GLN A 547 -4.62 -9.81 -0.64
C GLN A 547 -5.04 -11.15 -1.25
N LEU A 548 -4.72 -11.43 -2.52
CA LEU A 548 -4.91 -12.76 -3.13
C LEU A 548 -4.14 -13.83 -2.35
N LYS A 549 -2.87 -13.58 -2.02
CA LYS A 549 -2.02 -14.51 -1.26
C LYS A 549 -2.54 -14.75 0.14
N ARG A 550 -3.11 -13.74 0.80
CA ARG A 550 -3.82 -13.91 2.07
C ARG A 550 -5.04 -14.82 1.94
N ARG A 551 -5.84 -14.63 0.89
CA ARG A 551 -7.10 -15.36 0.70
C ARG A 551 -6.88 -16.82 0.29
N PHE A 552 -5.97 -17.05 -0.66
CA PHE A 552 -5.80 -18.34 -1.34
C PHE A 552 -4.48 -19.06 -1.00
N GLY A 553 -3.60 -18.44 -0.21
CA GLY A 553 -2.22 -18.92 -0.07
C GLY A 553 -1.38 -18.56 -1.30
N ILE A 554 -0.08 -18.88 -1.27
CA ILE A 554 0.84 -18.55 -2.37
C ILE A 554 0.44 -19.31 -3.64
N GLU A 555 0.34 -20.64 -3.56
CA GLU A 555 0.01 -21.48 -4.72
C GLU A 555 -1.40 -21.18 -5.27
N GLY A 556 -2.38 -20.98 -4.40
CA GLY A 556 -3.75 -20.65 -4.82
C GLY A 556 -3.85 -19.25 -5.44
N ALA A 557 -3.05 -18.28 -4.99
CA ALA A 557 -2.99 -16.96 -5.61
C ALA A 557 -2.30 -17.02 -6.98
N ASP A 558 -1.22 -17.78 -7.11
CA ASP A 558 -0.56 -18.00 -8.40
C ASP A 558 -1.54 -18.65 -9.39
N GLU A 559 -2.34 -19.62 -8.95
CA GLU A 559 -3.38 -20.23 -9.78
C GLU A 559 -4.50 -19.24 -10.13
N ALA A 560 -4.96 -18.44 -9.17
CA ALA A 560 -5.92 -17.38 -9.43
C ALA A 560 -5.41 -16.40 -10.49
N VAL A 561 -4.11 -16.07 -10.49
CA VAL A 561 -3.48 -15.20 -11.49
C VAL A 561 -3.34 -15.90 -12.85
N ARG A 562 -2.97 -17.19 -12.90
CA ARG A 562 -2.94 -17.98 -14.15
C ARG A 562 -4.31 -18.06 -14.82
N CYS A 563 -5.37 -18.22 -14.02
CA CYS A 563 -6.74 -18.36 -14.51
C CYS A 563 -7.40 -17.05 -14.94
N LEU A 564 -6.74 -15.89 -14.75
CA LEU A 564 -7.30 -14.59 -15.16
C LEU A 564 -7.60 -14.59 -16.66
N ARG A 565 -8.83 -14.21 -16.97
CA ARG A 565 -9.37 -14.11 -18.33
C ARG A 565 -9.49 -12.68 -18.82
N CYS A 566 -9.87 -11.77 -17.92
CA CYS A 566 -9.96 -10.36 -18.23
C CYS A 566 -9.84 -9.51 -16.95
N ILE A 567 -9.21 -8.34 -17.08
CA ILE A 567 -9.16 -7.31 -16.04
C ILE A 567 -9.87 -6.08 -16.56
N TRP A 568 -10.75 -5.49 -15.75
CA TRP A 568 -11.47 -4.26 -16.06
C TRP A 568 -11.15 -3.19 -15.03
N ILE A 569 -10.79 -1.98 -15.48
CA ILE A 569 -10.44 -0.83 -14.63
C ILE A 569 -11.42 0.32 -14.88
N SER A 570 -12.01 0.83 -13.79
CA SER A 570 -13.04 1.87 -13.82
C SER A 570 -12.54 3.22 -14.32
N HIS A 571 -11.41 3.69 -13.80
CA HIS A 571 -10.83 5.00 -14.08
C HIS A 571 -9.34 5.11 -13.68
N ILE A 572 -8.73 6.28 -13.89
CA ILE A 572 -7.26 6.47 -13.79
C ILE A 572 -6.74 6.80 -12.37
N HIS A 573 -7.58 6.91 -11.34
CA HIS A 573 -7.05 7.17 -10.00
C HIS A 573 -6.26 5.99 -9.46
N ALA A 574 -5.16 6.31 -8.75
CA ALA A 574 -4.12 5.36 -8.39
C ALA A 574 -4.62 4.18 -7.53
N ASP A 575 -5.62 4.41 -6.69
CA ASP A 575 -6.24 3.42 -5.82
C ASP A 575 -7.04 2.33 -6.55
N HIS A 576 -7.20 2.43 -7.88
CA HIS A 576 -7.93 1.45 -8.69
C HIS A 576 -7.06 0.67 -9.67
N HIS A 577 -5.78 1.01 -9.88
CA HIS A 577 -4.96 0.32 -10.92
C HIS A 577 -3.47 0.14 -10.60
N THR A 578 -2.95 0.75 -9.53
CA THR A 578 -1.50 0.72 -9.29
C THR A 578 -0.91 -0.67 -8.99
N GLY A 579 -1.73 -1.64 -8.60
CA GLY A 579 -1.32 -3.05 -8.44
C GLY A 579 -1.35 -3.87 -9.74
N LEU A 580 -1.87 -3.31 -10.84
CA LEU A 580 -2.10 -4.03 -12.09
C LEU A 580 -0.81 -4.52 -12.74
N ALA A 581 0.22 -3.67 -12.78
CA ALA A 581 1.50 -4.01 -13.41
C ALA A 581 2.13 -5.27 -12.78
N ARG A 582 2.03 -5.41 -11.45
CA ARG A 582 2.58 -6.56 -10.72
C ARG A 582 1.81 -7.85 -11.01
N ILE A 583 0.48 -7.78 -11.10
CA ILE A 583 -0.36 -8.94 -11.47
C ILE A 583 -0.03 -9.41 -12.88
N LEU A 584 0.10 -8.48 -13.83
CA LEU A 584 0.43 -8.80 -15.22
C LEU A 584 1.84 -9.39 -15.38
N ALA A 585 2.83 -8.77 -14.75
CA ALA A 585 4.21 -9.28 -14.75
C ALA A 585 4.28 -10.70 -14.14
N LEU A 586 3.61 -10.93 -13.00
CA LEU A 586 3.53 -12.25 -12.40
C LEU A 586 2.85 -13.26 -13.32
N ARG A 587 1.73 -12.91 -13.96
CA ARG A 587 1.04 -13.81 -14.90
C ARG A 587 1.95 -14.20 -16.06
N SER A 588 2.66 -13.23 -16.64
CA SER A 588 3.61 -13.47 -17.73
C SER A 588 4.71 -14.45 -17.30
N ASP A 589 5.29 -14.25 -16.10
CA ASP A 589 6.30 -15.16 -15.53
C ASP A 589 5.75 -16.57 -15.28
N LEU A 590 4.54 -16.69 -14.72
CA LEU A 590 3.90 -17.97 -14.41
C LEU A 590 3.52 -18.79 -15.64
N LEU A 591 3.25 -18.13 -16.77
CA LEU A 591 2.87 -18.76 -18.04
C LEU A 591 4.01 -18.81 -19.06
N LYS A 592 5.23 -18.41 -18.67
CA LYS A 592 6.39 -18.37 -19.54
C LYS A 592 6.69 -19.75 -20.15
N GLY A 593 6.72 -19.81 -21.48
CA GLY A 593 6.98 -21.04 -22.23
C GLY A 593 5.76 -21.98 -22.37
N ILE A 594 4.61 -21.63 -21.79
CA ILE A 594 3.34 -22.33 -21.97
C ILE A 594 2.57 -21.60 -23.07
N PRO A 595 1.99 -22.28 -24.09
CA PRO A 595 1.13 -21.61 -25.06
C PRO A 595 -0.14 -21.04 -24.40
N HIS A 596 -0.38 -19.74 -24.54
CA HIS A 596 -1.55 -19.05 -24.02
C HIS A 596 -1.87 -17.79 -24.86
N ASP A 597 -3.10 -17.31 -24.74
CA ASP A 597 -3.50 -16.00 -25.27
C ASP A 597 -3.13 -14.88 -24.27
N PRO A 598 -2.68 -13.70 -24.74
CA PRO A 598 -2.41 -12.54 -23.88
C PRO A 598 -3.65 -12.10 -23.11
N LEU A 599 -3.46 -11.55 -21.89
CA LEU A 599 -4.58 -11.12 -21.05
C LEU A 599 -5.27 -9.86 -21.60
N ILE A 600 -6.60 -9.86 -21.66
CA ILE A 600 -7.36 -8.67 -22.07
C ILE A 600 -7.53 -7.73 -20.87
N VAL A 601 -6.99 -6.52 -21.00
CA VAL A 601 -7.15 -5.42 -20.04
C VAL A 601 -8.06 -4.37 -20.65
N ILE A 602 -9.22 -4.15 -20.02
CA ILE A 602 -10.18 -3.12 -20.40
C ILE A 602 -10.04 -1.96 -19.42
N GLY A 603 -9.85 -0.73 -19.92
CA GLY A 603 -9.69 0.44 -19.05
C GLY A 603 -9.76 1.76 -19.80
N PRO A 604 -9.73 2.90 -19.08
CA PRO A 604 -9.70 4.21 -19.72
C PRO A 604 -8.40 4.40 -20.52
N VAL A 605 -8.44 5.13 -21.64
CA VAL A 605 -7.28 5.32 -22.53
C VAL A 605 -6.00 5.79 -21.83
N GLN A 606 -6.10 6.58 -20.75
CA GLN A 606 -4.93 7.03 -19.98
C GLN A 606 -4.15 5.88 -19.34
N LEU A 607 -4.85 4.80 -18.96
CA LEU A 607 -4.23 3.61 -18.37
C LEU A 607 -3.28 2.95 -19.37
N LYS A 608 -3.59 3.01 -20.67
CA LYS A 608 -2.71 2.46 -21.71
C LYS A 608 -1.32 3.07 -21.66
N GLY A 609 -1.21 4.40 -21.47
CA GLY A 609 0.10 5.07 -21.37
C GLY A 609 0.91 4.59 -20.17
N TYR A 610 0.24 4.32 -19.05
CA TYR A 610 0.86 3.76 -17.85
C TYR A 610 1.36 2.32 -18.07
N LEU A 611 0.51 1.46 -18.65
CA LEU A 611 0.87 0.08 -18.94
C LEU A 611 1.91 -0.04 -20.06
N ASP A 612 1.86 0.80 -21.09
CA ASP A 612 2.88 0.84 -22.15
C ASP A 612 4.26 1.21 -21.59
N ALA A 613 4.32 2.08 -20.59
CA ALA A 613 5.58 2.40 -19.91
C ALA A 613 6.10 1.21 -19.12
N TYR A 614 5.25 0.50 -18.38
CA TYR A 614 5.63 -0.75 -17.72
C TYR A 614 5.98 -1.86 -18.71
N GLN A 615 5.33 -1.97 -19.87
CA GLN A 615 5.62 -2.96 -20.91
C GLN A 615 7.03 -2.77 -21.52
N ARG A 616 7.57 -1.55 -21.46
CA ARG A 616 8.98 -1.29 -21.80
C ARG A 616 9.92 -1.82 -20.71
N LEU A 617 9.45 -1.88 -19.46
CA LEU A 617 10.23 -2.28 -18.30
C LEU A 617 10.14 -3.79 -18.01
N GLU A 618 8.99 -4.40 -18.21
CA GLU A 618 8.73 -5.81 -17.90
C GLU A 618 7.78 -6.39 -18.95
N ASP A 619 7.66 -7.72 -19.01
CA ASP A 619 6.62 -8.34 -19.83
C ASP A 619 5.30 -8.41 -19.09
N LEU A 620 4.28 -7.74 -19.63
CA LEU A 620 2.94 -7.77 -19.06
C LEU A 620 2.02 -8.77 -19.79
N ASP A 621 2.43 -9.33 -20.94
CA ASP A 621 1.62 -10.24 -21.76
C ASP A 621 0.14 -9.86 -21.85
N MET A 622 -0.15 -8.68 -22.42
CA MET A 622 -1.50 -8.11 -22.41
C MET A 622 -1.93 -7.49 -23.74
N GLN A 623 -3.25 -7.48 -23.95
CA GLN A 623 -3.94 -6.70 -24.98
C GLN A 623 -4.81 -5.64 -24.29
N PHE A 624 -4.63 -4.38 -24.68
CA PHE A 624 -5.39 -3.27 -24.12
C PHE A 624 -6.61 -2.92 -24.98
N LEU A 625 -7.78 -2.78 -24.34
CA LEU A 625 -9.01 -2.32 -24.94
C LEU A 625 -9.54 -1.11 -24.16
N ASP A 626 -9.84 -0.01 -24.86
CA ASP A 626 -10.43 1.16 -24.22
C ASP A 626 -11.90 0.88 -23.86
N CYS A 627 -12.32 1.26 -22.64
CA CYS A 627 -13.69 1.16 -22.14
C CYS A 627 -14.73 1.68 -23.13
N GLU A 628 -14.44 2.74 -23.90
CA GLU A 628 -15.36 3.29 -24.92
C GLU A 628 -15.76 2.25 -25.99
N ASN A 629 -14.90 1.26 -26.28
CA ASN A 629 -15.20 0.18 -27.24
C ASN A 629 -16.15 -0.89 -26.66
N THR A 630 -16.35 -0.88 -25.34
CA THR A 630 -17.24 -1.79 -24.62
C THR A 630 -18.50 -1.09 -24.11
N GLU A 631 -18.75 0.16 -24.52
CA GLU A 631 -20.06 0.79 -24.34
C GLU A 631 -21.12 0.05 -25.18
N GLU A 632 -22.37 0.07 -24.72
CA GLU A 632 -23.50 -0.64 -25.37
C GLU A 632 -23.61 -0.29 -26.86
N THR A 633 -23.57 1.00 -27.19
CA THR A 633 -23.63 1.49 -28.58
C THR A 633 -22.47 1.01 -29.46
N SER A 634 -21.27 0.87 -28.89
CA SER A 634 -20.08 0.38 -29.59
C SER A 634 -20.19 -1.12 -29.88
N LEU A 635 -20.69 -1.90 -28.92
CA LEU A 635 -20.91 -3.34 -29.07
C LEU A 635 -22.04 -3.65 -30.06
N GLU A 636 -23.12 -2.87 -30.06
CA GLU A 636 -24.20 -2.98 -31.04
C GLU A 636 -23.70 -2.73 -32.48
N ALA A 637 -22.89 -1.68 -32.67
CA ALA A 637 -22.29 -1.39 -33.96
C ALA A 637 -21.33 -2.51 -34.42
N PHE A 638 -20.57 -3.08 -33.49
CA PHE A 638 -19.67 -4.20 -33.77
C PHE A 638 -20.43 -5.47 -34.21
N ASN A 639 -21.46 -5.87 -33.46
CA ASN A 639 -22.25 -7.07 -33.78
C ASN A 639 -23.00 -6.92 -35.12
N SER A 640 -23.52 -5.72 -35.41
CA SER A 640 -24.22 -5.44 -36.68
C SER A 640 -23.31 -5.61 -37.91
N ASN A 641 -22.00 -5.39 -37.76
CA ASN A 641 -21.02 -5.56 -38.83
C ASN A 641 -20.55 -7.02 -39.01
N GLU A 642 -20.72 -7.89 -38.00
CA GLU A 642 -20.45 -9.34 -38.17
C GLU A 642 -21.57 -10.05 -38.94
N ASP A 643 -22.81 -9.59 -38.80
CA ASP A 643 -23.98 -10.17 -39.46
C ASP A 643 -24.23 -9.62 -40.89
N GLY A 644 -23.46 -8.62 -41.35
CA GLY A 644 -23.62 -7.96 -42.63
C GLY A 644 -22.31 -7.68 -43.38
N ASN A 645 -22.15 -8.31 -44.55
CA ASN A 645 -21.03 -8.16 -45.48
C ASN A 645 -21.00 -6.76 -46.15
N THR A 646 -20.73 -5.68 -45.40
CA THR A 646 -20.70 -4.32 -45.95
C THR A 646 -19.32 -3.69 -45.81
N ILE A 647 -18.65 -3.53 -46.95
CA ILE A 647 -17.36 -2.83 -47.10
C ILE A 647 -17.57 -1.33 -46.79
N LEU A 648 -16.78 -0.77 -45.88
CA LEU A 648 -16.76 0.69 -45.63
C LEU A 648 -15.98 1.42 -46.76
N PRO A 649 -16.40 2.63 -47.18
CA PRO A 649 -15.68 3.39 -48.19
C PRO A 649 -14.40 4.01 -47.59
N GLU A 650 -13.28 3.88 -48.30
CA GLU A 650 -12.03 4.58 -48.01
C GLU A 650 -12.22 6.11 -48.05
N CYS A 651 -11.73 6.81 -47.02
CA CYS A 651 -11.52 8.25 -47.09
C CYS A 651 -10.08 8.58 -46.66
N GLN A 652 -9.47 9.49 -47.43
CA GLN A 652 -8.03 9.65 -47.62
C GLN A 652 -7.30 10.20 -46.39
N ARG A 653 -6.08 9.66 -46.17
CA ARG A 653 -5.08 10.16 -45.21
C ARG A 653 -4.69 11.62 -45.54
N GLY A 654 -4.81 12.48 -44.54
CA GLY A 654 -4.06 13.72 -44.43
C GLY A 654 -3.23 13.67 -43.15
N ASP A 655 -1.93 13.44 -43.28
CA ASP A 655 -0.97 13.50 -42.17
C ASP A 655 -0.79 14.94 -41.69
N SER A 656 -0.99 15.19 -40.40
CA SER A 656 -0.24 16.23 -39.69
C SER A 656 -0.20 15.96 -38.19
N MET A 657 0.92 15.41 -37.75
CA MET A 657 1.37 15.35 -36.37
C MET A 657 1.73 16.77 -35.90
N MET A 658 0.99 17.30 -34.93
CA MET A 658 1.46 18.43 -34.10
C MET A 658 1.00 18.20 -32.65
N PHE A 659 1.96 17.79 -31.82
CA PHE A 659 1.84 17.85 -30.37
C PHE A 659 1.91 19.32 -29.94
N ALA A 660 0.81 19.87 -29.42
CA ALA A 660 0.84 21.11 -28.67
C ALA A 660 -0.18 21.07 -27.53
N ARG A 661 0.35 21.35 -26.33
CA ARG A 661 -0.37 21.68 -25.10
C ARG A 661 -1.48 22.69 -25.40
N ASP A 662 -2.70 22.43 -24.91
CA ASP A 662 -3.50 23.42 -24.20
C ASP A 662 -4.72 22.77 -23.54
N CYS A 663 -4.81 22.99 -22.23
CA CYS A 663 -5.90 22.60 -21.37
C CYS A 663 -6.98 23.70 -21.38
N MET A 664 -8.24 23.32 -21.12
CA MET A 664 -9.47 24.13 -21.06
C MET A 664 -10.16 24.46 -22.38
N ARG A 665 -11.24 23.71 -22.70
CA ARG A 665 -12.43 24.27 -23.34
C ARG A 665 -13.71 23.67 -22.74
N SER A 666 -14.68 24.56 -22.58
CA SER A 666 -15.98 24.39 -21.94
C SER A 666 -16.89 23.34 -22.58
N CYS A 667 -17.67 22.71 -21.72
CA CYS A 667 -18.76 21.78 -21.99
C CYS A 667 -19.64 22.21 -23.20
N SER A 668 -19.60 21.42 -24.26
CA SER A 668 -20.68 21.33 -25.24
C SER A 668 -20.78 19.86 -25.66
N LYS A 669 -21.97 19.30 -25.51
CA LYS A 669 -22.36 17.92 -25.88
C LYS A 669 -21.87 17.63 -27.31
N LYS A 670 -20.71 17.00 -27.46
CA LYS A 670 -20.29 16.42 -28.73
C LYS A 670 -20.89 15.02 -28.81
N GLN A 671 -21.74 14.82 -29.82
CA GLN A 671 -22.21 13.50 -30.23
C GLN A 671 -21.01 12.56 -30.38
N ARG A 672 -20.95 11.53 -29.54
CA ARG A 672 -19.90 10.50 -29.54
C ARG A 672 -20.17 9.55 -30.71
N SER A 673 -19.16 9.36 -31.55
CA SER A 673 -19.23 8.56 -32.79
C SER A 673 -18.95 7.08 -32.50
N PRO A 674 -19.64 6.13 -33.16
CA PRO A 674 -19.43 4.70 -32.94
C PRO A 674 -18.09 4.22 -33.50
N VAL A 675 -17.43 3.32 -32.77
CA VAL A 675 -16.18 2.56 -33.05
C VAL A 675 -15.31 3.15 -34.17
N LYS A 676 -14.37 4.03 -33.80
CA LYS A 676 -13.42 4.65 -34.75
C LYS A 676 -12.13 3.84 -35.00
N ASN A 677 -11.87 2.77 -34.25
CA ASN A 677 -10.56 2.09 -34.29
C ASN A 677 -10.64 0.69 -34.88
N ALA A 678 -10.22 0.53 -36.14
CA ALA A 678 -10.01 -0.77 -36.78
C ALA A 678 -9.08 -1.70 -35.96
N ALA A 679 -8.19 -1.13 -35.15
CA ALA A 679 -7.30 -1.85 -34.26
C ALA A 679 -8.02 -2.56 -33.08
N ALA A 680 -9.23 -2.13 -32.69
CA ALA A 680 -9.98 -2.73 -31.59
C ALA A 680 -10.76 -3.99 -32.00
N VAL A 681 -11.09 -4.13 -33.29
CA VAL A 681 -11.93 -5.21 -33.83
C VAL A 681 -11.38 -6.62 -33.51
N PRO A 682 -10.08 -6.93 -33.70
CA PRO A 682 -9.54 -8.24 -33.32
C PRO A 682 -9.64 -8.52 -31.82
N ILE A 683 -9.39 -7.51 -30.99
CA ILE A 683 -9.43 -7.63 -29.53
C ILE A 683 -10.88 -7.84 -29.06
N LEU A 684 -11.85 -7.18 -29.69
CA LEU A 684 -13.28 -7.39 -29.42
C LEU A 684 -13.74 -8.82 -29.75
N LYS A 685 -13.23 -9.41 -30.85
CA LYS A 685 -13.48 -10.82 -31.17
C LYS A 685 -12.91 -11.75 -30.11
N SER A 686 -11.67 -11.50 -29.68
CA SER A 686 -11.04 -12.23 -28.57
C SER A 686 -11.83 -12.07 -27.28
N LEU A 687 -12.30 -10.86 -26.95
CA LEU A 687 -13.14 -10.61 -25.78
C LEU A 687 -14.45 -11.40 -25.84
N LYS A 688 -15.15 -11.41 -26.98
CA LYS A 688 -16.39 -12.18 -27.18
C LYS A 688 -16.16 -13.68 -26.94
N LYS A 689 -15.04 -14.23 -27.44
CA LYS A 689 -14.62 -15.61 -27.16
C LYS A 689 -14.38 -15.84 -25.67
N VAL A 690 -13.59 -14.96 -25.03
CA VAL A 690 -13.24 -15.05 -23.60
C VAL A 690 -14.49 -14.99 -22.71
N LEU A 691 -15.43 -14.08 -23.00
CA LEU A 691 -16.69 -13.96 -22.27
C LEU A 691 -17.54 -15.22 -22.43
N LEU A 692 -17.66 -15.75 -23.65
CA LEU A 692 -18.41 -16.99 -23.92
C LEU A 692 -17.82 -18.18 -23.13
N GLU A 693 -16.51 -18.34 -23.13
CA GLU A 693 -15.80 -19.39 -22.37
C GLU A 693 -15.97 -19.21 -20.85
N ALA A 694 -16.03 -17.96 -20.38
CA ALA A 694 -16.33 -17.62 -18.99
C ALA A 694 -17.82 -17.83 -18.62
N GLY A 695 -18.70 -18.14 -19.58
CA GLY A 695 -20.15 -18.25 -19.37
C GLY A 695 -20.86 -16.90 -19.26
N LEU A 696 -20.26 -15.84 -19.78
CA LEU A 696 -20.80 -14.49 -19.83
C LEU A 696 -21.34 -14.16 -21.22
N GLU A 697 -22.49 -13.49 -21.24
CA GLU A 697 -23.12 -12.97 -22.46
C GLU A 697 -22.47 -11.65 -22.88
N THR A 698 -22.24 -10.74 -21.92
CA THR A 698 -21.70 -9.41 -22.22
C THR A 698 -20.99 -8.78 -21.02
N LEU A 699 -20.06 -7.90 -21.35
CA LEU A 699 -19.39 -6.94 -20.46
C LEU A 699 -19.57 -5.55 -21.07
N ILE A 700 -20.29 -4.67 -20.37
CA ILE A 700 -20.62 -3.34 -20.87
C ILE A 700 -20.04 -2.28 -19.94
N SER A 701 -19.23 -1.37 -20.47
CA SER A 701 -18.77 -0.18 -19.75
C SER A 701 -19.84 0.91 -19.81
N VAL A 702 -20.15 1.50 -18.67
CA VAL A 702 -21.20 2.51 -18.49
C VAL A 702 -20.52 3.82 -18.06
N PRO A 703 -20.62 4.92 -18.81
CA PRO A 703 -20.06 6.19 -18.37
C PRO A 703 -20.67 6.67 -17.04
N VAL A 704 -19.84 7.15 -16.12
CA VAL A 704 -20.28 7.62 -14.80
C VAL A 704 -19.69 8.99 -14.43
N GLU A 705 -20.28 9.66 -13.44
CA GLU A 705 -19.90 11.03 -13.05
C GLU A 705 -18.77 11.06 -12.02
N HIS A 706 -17.51 11.16 -12.46
CA HIS A 706 -16.34 11.29 -11.57
C HIS A 706 -15.19 12.10 -12.20
N CYS A 707 -14.06 11.48 -12.52
CA CYS A 707 -13.05 12.03 -13.43
C CYS A 707 -13.42 11.70 -14.88
N GLU A 708 -12.90 12.44 -15.86
CA GLU A 708 -13.18 12.15 -17.27
C GLU A 708 -11.96 11.49 -17.93
N PRO A 709 -12.11 10.29 -18.54
CA PRO A 709 -13.27 9.40 -18.50
C PRO A 709 -13.28 8.51 -17.24
N ALA A 710 -14.48 8.13 -16.78
CA ALA A 710 -14.71 7.17 -15.71
C ALA A 710 -15.93 6.33 -16.05
N PHE A 711 -15.91 5.07 -15.63
CA PHE A 711 -16.92 4.08 -15.98
C PHE A 711 -17.32 3.23 -14.77
N GLY A 712 -18.56 2.74 -14.81
CA GLY A 712 -19.00 1.51 -14.15
C GLY A 712 -19.04 0.36 -15.16
N VAL A 713 -19.32 -0.86 -14.71
CA VAL A 713 -19.41 -2.06 -15.57
C VAL A 713 -20.63 -2.90 -15.27
N VAL A 714 -21.24 -3.44 -16.33
CA VAL A 714 -22.29 -4.46 -16.27
C VAL A 714 -21.69 -5.78 -16.76
N LEU A 715 -21.77 -6.81 -15.92
CA LEU A 715 -21.52 -8.20 -16.29
C LEU A 715 -22.84 -8.95 -16.32
N LYS A 716 -23.13 -9.62 -17.44
CA LYS A 716 -24.33 -10.44 -17.59
C LYS A 716 -23.93 -11.87 -17.95
N ALA A 717 -24.34 -12.82 -17.13
CA ALA A 717 -24.14 -14.24 -17.43
C ALA A 717 -25.08 -14.70 -18.55
N ALA A 718 -24.66 -15.72 -19.29
CA ALA A 718 -25.52 -16.38 -20.25
C ALA A 718 -26.69 -17.09 -19.56
N ASN A 719 -27.81 -17.21 -20.27
CA ASN A 719 -28.93 -18.02 -19.81
C ASN A 719 -28.51 -19.50 -19.65
N ARG A 720 -29.02 -20.18 -18.63
CA ARG A 720 -28.74 -21.60 -18.38
C ARG A 720 -30.01 -22.44 -18.38
N ILE A 721 -29.87 -23.74 -18.58
CA ILE A 721 -30.99 -24.68 -18.46
C ILE A 721 -30.94 -25.30 -17.06
N ASN A 722 -32.05 -25.24 -16.33
CA ASN A 722 -32.14 -25.83 -15.00
C ASN A 722 -32.40 -27.35 -15.07
N ARG A 723 -32.50 -28.01 -13.90
CA ARG A 723 -32.66 -29.47 -13.84
C ARG A 723 -33.94 -30.00 -14.49
N VAL A 724 -34.96 -29.16 -14.61
CA VAL A 724 -36.26 -29.49 -15.21
C VAL A 724 -36.38 -29.06 -16.68
N GLY A 725 -35.28 -28.62 -17.32
CA GLY A 725 -35.26 -28.25 -18.73
C GLY A 725 -35.80 -26.85 -19.04
N LYS A 726 -36.09 -26.03 -18.03
CA LYS A 726 -36.53 -24.63 -18.18
C LYS A 726 -35.31 -23.72 -18.37
N THR A 727 -35.37 -22.82 -19.34
CA THR A 727 -34.37 -21.77 -19.53
C THR A 727 -34.49 -20.73 -18.42
N ILE A 728 -33.39 -20.51 -17.71
CA ILE A 728 -33.25 -19.58 -16.60
C ILE A 728 -32.39 -18.39 -17.05
N PRO A 729 -32.80 -17.15 -16.75
CA PRO A 729 -31.99 -15.99 -17.07
C PRO A 729 -30.65 -16.03 -16.34
N GLY A 730 -29.58 -15.59 -17.00
CA GLY A 730 -28.30 -15.39 -16.34
C GLY A 730 -28.36 -14.29 -15.27
N TRP A 731 -27.47 -14.36 -14.29
CA TRP A 731 -27.33 -13.29 -13.29
C TRP A 731 -26.76 -12.02 -13.93
N LYS A 732 -27.07 -10.87 -13.32
CA LYS A 732 -26.59 -9.55 -13.73
C LYS A 732 -25.90 -8.87 -12.56
N LEU A 733 -24.61 -8.59 -12.70
CA LEU A 733 -23.80 -7.87 -11.72
C LEU A 733 -23.44 -6.49 -12.28
N VAL A 734 -23.59 -5.45 -11.48
CA VAL A 734 -23.18 -4.09 -11.84
C VAL A 734 -22.20 -3.58 -10.79
N TYR A 735 -21.10 -2.99 -11.22
CA TYR A 735 -20.13 -2.31 -10.37
C TYR A 735 -20.03 -0.84 -10.77
N SER A 736 -20.17 0.07 -9.81
CA SER A 736 -20.25 1.50 -10.09
C SER A 736 -18.94 2.15 -10.53
N GLY A 737 -17.78 1.58 -10.14
CA GLY A 737 -16.57 2.38 -10.02
C GLY A 737 -16.77 3.52 -9.01
N ASP A 738 -16.01 4.61 -9.16
CA ASP A 738 -16.22 5.84 -8.40
C ASP A 738 -17.19 6.76 -9.11
N THR A 739 -18.19 7.27 -8.38
CA THR A 739 -19.21 8.10 -9.02
C THR A 739 -20.10 8.91 -8.08
N ARG A 740 -20.54 10.08 -8.57
CA ARG A 740 -21.81 10.67 -8.15
C ARG A 740 -23.00 9.83 -8.64
N PRO A 741 -24.11 9.75 -7.88
CA PRO A 741 -25.34 9.15 -8.36
C PRO A 741 -25.72 9.73 -9.73
N CYS A 742 -25.69 8.89 -10.76
CA CYS A 742 -25.99 9.29 -12.13
C CYS A 742 -27.11 8.42 -12.72
N HIS A 743 -27.78 8.95 -13.76
CA HIS A 743 -28.91 8.27 -14.37
C HIS A 743 -28.50 7.03 -15.15
N GLU A 744 -27.35 7.09 -15.81
CA GLU A 744 -26.75 6.02 -16.60
C GLU A 744 -26.51 4.78 -15.75
N LEU A 745 -25.95 4.94 -14.55
CA LEU A 745 -25.74 3.82 -13.62
C LEU A 745 -27.07 3.26 -13.09
N ILE A 746 -28.06 4.12 -12.82
CA ILE A 746 -29.40 3.67 -12.39
C ILE A 746 -30.03 2.79 -13.47
N GLN A 747 -30.00 3.24 -14.73
CA GLN A 747 -30.53 2.50 -15.88
C GLN A 747 -29.78 1.19 -16.10
N ALA A 748 -28.45 1.23 -16.07
CA ALA A 748 -27.61 0.04 -16.18
C ALA A 748 -27.88 -0.97 -15.06
N SER A 749 -28.22 -0.49 -13.86
CA SER A 749 -28.50 -1.32 -12.68
C SER A 749 -29.92 -1.85 -12.62
N CYS A 750 -30.83 -1.40 -13.48
CA CYS A 750 -32.22 -1.89 -13.51
C CYS A 750 -32.28 -3.42 -13.59
N GLY A 751 -32.96 -4.03 -12.61
CA GLY A 751 -33.13 -5.48 -12.52
C GLY A 751 -31.84 -6.29 -12.27
N ALA A 752 -30.76 -5.64 -11.78
CA ALA A 752 -29.53 -6.35 -11.45
C ALA A 752 -29.71 -7.31 -10.26
N THR A 753 -29.06 -8.47 -10.34
CA THR A 753 -28.97 -9.43 -9.23
C THR A 753 -28.14 -8.85 -8.09
N VAL A 754 -27.00 -8.24 -8.43
CA VAL A 754 -26.12 -7.56 -7.47
C VAL A 754 -25.69 -6.22 -8.05
N LEU A 755 -25.82 -5.17 -7.26
CA LEU A 755 -25.16 -3.89 -7.48
C LEU A 755 -24.07 -3.71 -6.41
N ILE A 756 -22.83 -3.56 -6.85
CA ILE A 756 -21.71 -3.14 -6.01
C ILE A 756 -21.53 -1.64 -6.22
N HIS A 757 -21.81 -0.85 -5.19
CA HIS A 757 -21.79 0.61 -5.30
C HIS A 757 -20.78 1.21 -4.33
N GLU A 758 -20.05 2.23 -4.79
CA GLU A 758 -19.19 3.03 -3.92
C GLU A 758 -20.03 3.82 -2.90
N ALA A 759 -19.55 3.87 -1.66
CA ALA A 759 -20.18 4.62 -0.57
C ALA A 759 -19.10 5.36 0.22
N THR A 760 -18.35 6.20 -0.48
CA THR A 760 -17.12 6.81 0.03
C THR A 760 -17.37 7.67 1.27
N PHE A 761 -18.47 8.42 1.29
CA PHE A 761 -18.76 9.40 2.36
C PHE A 761 -19.90 8.97 3.28
N GLU A 762 -19.78 9.35 4.56
CA GLU A 762 -20.92 9.35 5.47
C GLU A 762 -21.93 10.43 5.05
N ASP A 763 -23.21 10.23 5.35
CA ASP A 763 -24.30 11.13 4.95
C ASP A 763 -24.14 12.58 5.45
N SER A 764 -23.43 12.76 6.58
CA SER A 764 -23.11 14.08 7.12
C SER A 764 -22.13 14.91 6.26
N LEU A 765 -21.48 14.27 5.29
CA LEU A 765 -20.43 14.85 4.44
C LEU A 765 -20.86 15.01 2.99
N LEU A 766 -22.16 15.18 2.74
CA LEU A 766 -22.72 15.37 1.39
C LEU A 766 -21.95 16.40 0.55
N ASN A 767 -21.62 17.56 1.13
CA ASN A 767 -20.86 18.60 0.44
C ASN A 767 -19.46 18.13 0.00
N GLU A 768 -18.79 17.28 0.79
CA GLU A 768 -17.51 16.70 0.37
C GLU A 768 -17.70 15.65 -0.72
N ALA A 769 -18.76 14.85 -0.62
CA ALA A 769 -19.12 13.85 -1.62
C ALA A 769 -19.38 14.52 -2.99
N GLU A 770 -20.15 15.61 -3.02
CA GLU A 770 -20.36 16.41 -4.24
C GLU A 770 -19.05 17.02 -4.76
N ALA A 771 -18.26 17.67 -3.90
CA ALA A 771 -17.02 18.34 -4.30
C ALA A 771 -15.97 17.37 -4.86
N LYS A 772 -15.88 16.16 -4.31
CA LYS A 772 -14.95 15.12 -4.74
C LYS A 772 -15.57 14.13 -5.72
N LYS A 773 -16.83 14.34 -6.10
CA LYS A 773 -17.61 13.52 -7.02
C LYS A 773 -17.70 12.04 -6.63
N HIS A 774 -18.09 11.80 -5.39
CA HIS A 774 -18.38 10.48 -4.84
C HIS A 774 -19.78 10.41 -4.24
N SER A 775 -20.22 9.21 -3.89
CA SER A 775 -21.51 8.97 -3.25
C SER A 775 -21.42 8.97 -1.71
N THR A 776 -22.47 9.48 -1.08
CA THR A 776 -22.74 9.17 0.33
C THR A 776 -23.40 7.79 0.45
N THR A 777 -23.40 7.23 1.65
CA THR A 777 -24.04 5.94 1.94
C THR A 777 -25.53 5.93 1.59
N LYS A 778 -26.29 6.98 1.97
CA LYS A 778 -27.71 7.11 1.66
C LYS A 778 -27.99 7.30 0.17
N GLU A 779 -27.10 7.98 -0.54
CA GLU A 779 -27.21 8.14 -1.99
C GLU A 779 -27.00 6.82 -2.73
N ALA A 780 -25.98 6.04 -2.35
CA ALA A 780 -25.75 4.71 -2.91
C ALA A 780 -26.94 3.77 -2.67
N VAL A 781 -27.51 3.80 -1.46
CA VAL A 781 -28.75 3.06 -1.13
C VAL A 781 -29.91 3.49 -2.03
N LYS A 782 -30.11 4.80 -2.20
CA LYS A 782 -31.17 5.34 -3.06
C LYS A 782 -31.00 4.92 -4.52
N VAL A 783 -29.77 4.86 -5.03
CA VAL A 783 -29.49 4.33 -6.38
C VAL A 783 -29.93 2.86 -6.48
N GLY A 784 -29.55 2.02 -5.52
CA GLY A 784 -29.98 0.62 -5.48
C GLY A 784 -31.49 0.45 -5.43
N ASP A 785 -32.18 1.25 -4.61
CA ASP A 785 -33.65 1.22 -4.48
C ASP A 785 -34.34 1.63 -5.79
N LEU A 786 -33.88 2.71 -6.43
CA LEU A 786 -34.43 3.20 -7.70
C LEU A 786 -34.22 2.20 -8.85
N SER A 787 -33.13 1.44 -8.83
CA SER A 787 -32.82 0.41 -9.82
C SER A 787 -33.52 -0.93 -9.56
N GLY A 788 -34.19 -1.09 -8.41
CA GLY A 788 -34.89 -2.34 -8.06
C GLY A 788 -33.95 -3.55 -7.97
N VAL A 789 -32.71 -3.34 -7.51
CA VAL A 789 -31.72 -4.42 -7.43
C VAL A 789 -32.10 -5.46 -6.38
N TYR A 790 -31.73 -6.72 -6.61
CA TYR A 790 -31.99 -7.78 -5.63
C TYR A 790 -31.10 -7.64 -4.39
N ARG A 791 -29.80 -7.39 -4.58
CA ARG A 791 -28.85 -7.10 -3.50
C ARG A 791 -27.97 -5.90 -3.83
N LEU A 792 -27.74 -5.07 -2.82
CA LEU A 792 -26.81 -3.94 -2.86
C LEU A 792 -25.63 -4.24 -1.93
N ILE A 793 -24.40 -4.12 -2.42
CA ILE A 793 -23.18 -4.25 -1.63
C ILE A 793 -22.41 -2.93 -1.69
N LEU A 794 -22.19 -2.32 -0.54
CA LEU A 794 -21.46 -1.06 -0.43
C LEU A 794 -19.96 -1.30 -0.24
N THR A 795 -19.13 -0.55 -0.96
CA THR A 795 -17.65 -0.64 -0.89
C THR A 795 -17.00 0.74 -1.02
N HIS A 796 -15.68 0.79 -1.18
CA HIS A 796 -14.88 1.99 -1.41
C HIS A 796 -15.06 3.05 -0.31
N PHE A 797 -14.94 2.65 0.95
CA PHE A 797 -15.20 3.53 2.09
C PHE A 797 -14.03 4.49 2.36
N SER A 798 -14.33 5.75 2.71
CA SER A 798 -13.30 6.68 3.16
C SER A 798 -12.63 6.20 4.43
N GLN A 799 -11.31 6.06 4.38
CA GLN A 799 -10.52 5.56 5.50
C GLN A 799 -10.32 6.55 6.65
N ARG A 800 -10.85 7.78 6.51
CA ARG A 800 -10.90 8.75 7.62
C ARG A 800 -11.75 8.24 8.79
N TYR A 801 -12.65 7.30 8.51
CA TYR A 801 -13.57 6.72 9.48
C TYR A 801 -13.33 5.21 9.54
N PRO A 802 -12.63 4.69 10.58
CA PRO A 802 -12.44 3.25 10.73
C PRO A 802 -13.73 2.52 11.17
N LYS A 803 -14.84 3.26 11.32
CA LYS A 803 -16.12 2.75 11.78
C LYS A 803 -16.97 2.34 10.58
N ILE A 804 -17.80 1.33 10.79
CA ILE A 804 -18.87 0.99 9.85
C ILE A 804 -19.75 2.24 9.65
N PRO A 805 -20.13 2.58 8.40
CA PRO A 805 -21.05 3.68 8.13
C PRO A 805 -22.31 3.56 9.00
N LYS A 806 -22.73 4.67 9.60
CA LYS A 806 -23.99 4.71 10.35
C LYS A 806 -25.14 4.65 9.36
N LEU A 807 -25.83 3.53 9.32
CA LEU A 807 -27.03 3.34 8.51
C LEU A 807 -28.25 3.79 9.31
N ASP A 808 -29.08 4.65 8.71
CA ASP A 808 -30.31 5.17 9.33
C ASP A 808 -31.42 4.10 9.34
N GLU A 809 -32.17 4.02 10.45
CA GLU A 809 -33.03 2.88 10.80
C GLU A 809 -34.28 2.74 9.93
N THR A 810 -34.64 3.82 9.23
CA THR A 810 -35.91 3.94 8.48
C THR A 810 -35.83 3.41 7.05
N HIS A 811 -34.63 3.14 6.51
CA HIS A 811 -34.43 2.82 5.10
C HIS A 811 -33.83 1.43 4.81
N MET A 812 -33.32 0.67 5.80
CA MET A 812 -32.69 -0.63 5.51
C MET A 812 -32.85 -1.70 6.60
N PRO A 813 -33.51 -2.83 6.26
CA PRO A 813 -33.06 -4.12 6.82
C PRO A 813 -32.94 -5.30 5.83
N HIS A 814 -33.33 -5.21 4.54
CA HIS A 814 -33.57 -6.44 3.75
C HIS A 814 -32.72 -6.66 2.49
N LYS A 815 -31.97 -5.67 1.97
CA LYS A 815 -31.24 -5.80 0.68
C LYS A 815 -29.78 -5.31 0.67
N THR A 816 -29.39 -4.43 1.59
CA THR A 816 -28.04 -3.82 1.60
C THR A 816 -27.07 -4.53 2.52
N CYS A 817 -25.83 -4.64 2.04
CA CYS A 817 -24.71 -5.29 2.70
C CYS A 817 -23.47 -4.39 2.65
N ILE A 818 -22.53 -4.58 3.58
CA ILE A 818 -21.29 -3.80 3.66
C ILE A 818 -20.11 -4.72 3.37
N ALA A 819 -19.27 -4.33 2.41
CA ALA A 819 -18.06 -5.08 2.06
C ALA A 819 -16.94 -4.88 3.08
N PHE A 820 -16.15 -5.95 3.25
CA PHE A 820 -14.91 -5.95 4.03
C PHE A 820 -13.80 -6.61 3.21
N ASP A 821 -12.55 -6.26 3.50
CA ASP A 821 -11.41 -6.91 2.88
C ASP A 821 -11.45 -8.43 3.12
N ASN A 822 -11.18 -9.19 2.06
CA ASN A 822 -11.27 -10.65 1.97
C ASN A 822 -12.66 -11.25 2.25
N MET A 823 -13.72 -10.43 2.22
CA MET A 823 -15.08 -10.94 2.21
C MET A 823 -15.34 -11.70 0.91
N SER A 824 -15.82 -12.93 1.02
CA SER A 824 -16.28 -13.77 -0.08
C SER A 824 -17.80 -13.85 -0.05
N VAL A 825 -18.45 -13.62 -1.20
CA VAL A 825 -19.90 -13.72 -1.36
C VAL A 825 -20.19 -14.66 -2.52
N ASN A 826 -20.66 -15.87 -2.20
CA ASN A 826 -21.12 -16.81 -3.20
C ASN A 826 -22.54 -16.46 -3.67
N LEU A 827 -22.86 -16.71 -4.93
CA LEU A 827 -24.19 -16.46 -5.49
C LEU A 827 -25.30 -17.23 -4.74
N ALA A 828 -25.00 -18.44 -4.24
CA ALA A 828 -25.91 -19.25 -3.44
C ALA A 828 -26.22 -18.64 -2.06
N ASP A 829 -25.35 -17.75 -1.55
CA ASP A 829 -25.48 -17.17 -0.21
C ASP A 829 -26.15 -15.78 -0.22
N LEU A 830 -26.44 -15.22 -1.40
CA LEU A 830 -27.12 -13.92 -1.55
C LEU A 830 -28.45 -13.80 -0.77
N PRO A 831 -29.30 -14.84 -0.68
CA PRO A 831 -30.54 -14.75 0.09
C PRO A 831 -30.30 -14.44 1.57
N VAL A 832 -29.22 -14.97 2.15
CA VAL A 832 -28.88 -14.88 3.58
C VAL A 832 -27.99 -13.66 3.89
N LEU A 833 -27.28 -13.13 2.89
CA LEU A 833 -26.30 -12.06 3.04
C LEU A 833 -26.76 -10.83 3.87
N PRO A 834 -27.97 -10.25 3.67
CA PRO A 834 -28.44 -9.12 4.48
C PRO A 834 -28.70 -9.49 5.94
N ARG A 835 -29.05 -10.75 6.24
CA ARG A 835 -29.30 -11.22 7.61
C ARG A 835 -28.03 -11.25 8.45
N VAL A 836 -26.90 -11.53 7.81
CA VAL A 836 -25.59 -11.63 8.48
C VAL A 836 -24.93 -10.25 8.60
N THR A 837 -24.92 -9.49 7.50
CA THR A 837 -24.26 -8.17 7.47
C THR A 837 -25.14 -7.04 8.02
N GLY A 838 -26.45 -7.23 8.07
CA GLY A 838 -27.45 -6.26 8.54
C GLY A 838 -28.06 -6.55 9.92
N GLN A 839 -27.66 -7.62 10.63
CA GLN A 839 -28.27 -7.98 11.91
C GLN A 839 -28.05 -6.90 12.99
N LYS A 840 -29.17 -6.36 13.51
CA LYS A 840 -29.25 -5.73 14.83
C LYS A 840 -29.66 -6.78 15.87
N ILE A 841 -29.03 -6.75 17.04
CA ILE A 841 -29.48 -7.46 18.24
C ILE A 841 -30.59 -6.60 18.90
N PRO A 842 -31.77 -7.16 19.24
CA PRO A 842 -32.79 -6.40 19.97
C PRO A 842 -32.29 -6.01 21.37
N PRO A 843 -32.65 -4.84 21.90
CA PRO A 843 -32.33 -4.48 23.28
C PRO A 843 -33.17 -5.35 24.23
N TRP A 844 -32.54 -6.32 24.88
CA TRP A 844 -33.21 -7.11 25.91
C TRP A 844 -33.38 -6.31 27.20
N THR A 845 -34.61 -6.34 27.70
CA THR A 845 -35.04 -5.92 29.03
C THR A 845 -34.24 -6.65 30.12
N ARG A 846 -33.32 -5.94 30.79
CA ARG A 846 -32.91 -6.34 32.15
C ARG A 846 -34.04 -5.98 33.14
N PRO A 847 -34.18 -6.74 34.24
CA PRO A 847 -35.18 -6.45 35.25
C PRO A 847 -34.96 -5.04 35.81
N TYR A 848 -36.08 -4.35 36.00
CA TYR A 848 -36.25 -3.03 36.61
C TYR A 848 -35.13 -2.65 37.60
N TYR A 849 -34.28 -1.70 37.23
CA TYR A 849 -33.53 -0.87 38.18
C TYR A 849 -33.93 0.59 37.93
N PRO A 850 -34.60 1.26 38.89
CA PRO A 850 -35.00 2.65 38.71
C PRO A 850 -33.77 3.54 38.87
N ASN A 851 -33.61 4.48 37.93
CA ASN A 851 -32.64 5.58 37.86
C ASN A 851 -31.36 5.34 37.03
N ASN A 852 -31.52 5.44 35.71
CA ASN A 852 -30.64 6.30 34.91
C ASN A 852 -31.28 6.59 33.55
N ARG A 853 -31.63 7.86 33.30
CA ARG A 853 -32.06 8.35 31.98
C ARG A 853 -30.83 8.74 31.17
N ALA A 854 -30.34 7.82 30.36
CA ALA A 854 -29.54 8.12 29.17
C ALA A 854 -30.03 7.19 28.06
N GLY A 855 -30.45 7.75 26.93
CA GLY A 855 -30.92 6.97 25.78
C GLY A 855 -29.76 6.17 25.18
N PHE A 856 -29.90 4.85 25.14
CA PHE A 856 -28.93 3.94 24.52
C PHE A 856 -29.43 3.55 23.12
N GLY A 857 -28.65 3.89 22.10
CA GLY A 857 -28.91 3.49 20.70
C GLY A 857 -28.43 2.06 20.42
N THR A 858 -29.15 1.34 19.57
CA THR A 858 -28.82 -0.03 19.13
C THR A 858 -27.55 -0.09 18.27
N VAL A 859 -26.72 -1.12 18.44
CA VAL A 859 -25.43 -1.30 17.72
C VAL A 859 -25.48 -2.61 16.91
N SER A 860 -25.12 -2.56 15.61
CA SER A 860 -24.97 -3.76 14.76
C SER A 860 -23.86 -4.69 15.29
N PHE A 861 -24.01 -6.00 15.14
CA PHE A 861 -23.05 -6.98 15.65
C PHE A 861 -21.63 -6.79 15.08
N PHE A 862 -21.50 -6.56 13.76
CA PHE A 862 -20.23 -6.21 13.10
C PHE A 862 -19.66 -4.85 13.57
N ALA A 863 -20.49 -3.93 14.07
CA ALA A 863 -20.04 -2.63 14.59
C ALA A 863 -19.38 -2.73 15.97
N ILE A 864 -19.59 -3.82 16.71
CA ILE A 864 -18.89 -4.11 17.98
C ILE A 864 -17.45 -4.53 17.69
N LEU A 865 -17.24 -5.33 16.64
CA LEU A 865 -15.96 -5.95 16.27
C LEU A 865 -14.97 -5.00 15.59
N THR A 866 -15.50 -3.97 14.93
CA THR A 866 -14.75 -2.90 14.26
C THR A 866 -14.39 -1.74 15.19
N ARG A 867 -14.69 -1.83 16.50
CA ARG A 867 -14.27 -0.81 17.47
C ARG A 867 -12.74 -0.78 17.58
N PRO A 868 -12.08 0.38 17.33
CA PRO A 868 -10.66 0.50 17.64
C PRO A 868 -10.47 0.40 19.15
N VAL A 869 -9.50 -0.40 19.59
CA VAL A 869 -9.01 -0.42 20.97
C VAL A 869 -8.40 0.95 21.26
N ILE A 870 -9.20 1.85 21.82
CA ILE A 870 -8.67 2.99 22.55
C ILE A 870 -8.33 2.42 23.91
N ILE A 871 -7.03 2.23 24.19
CA ILE A 871 -6.56 1.96 25.55
C ILE A 871 -7.04 3.14 26.40
N SER A 872 -8.11 2.92 27.15
CA SER A 872 -8.55 3.79 28.21
C SER A 872 -7.48 3.73 29.28
N LEU A 873 -6.64 4.76 29.38
CA LEU A 873 -5.87 5.03 30.59
C LEU A 873 -6.87 5.42 31.69
N SER A 874 -7.57 4.42 32.25
CA SER A 874 -8.41 4.56 33.43
C SER A 874 -7.78 3.78 34.58
N THR A 875 -6.74 4.36 35.17
CA THR A 875 -6.23 3.99 36.49
C THR A 875 -5.74 5.25 37.19
N TYR A 876 -6.67 6.15 37.54
CA TYR A 876 -6.54 7.07 38.66
C TYR A 876 -7.93 7.33 39.24
N PRO A 877 -8.20 7.04 40.52
CA PRO A 877 -9.49 7.36 41.12
C PRO A 877 -9.55 8.85 41.48
N SER A 878 -10.73 9.42 41.25
CA SER A 878 -11.29 10.61 41.91
C SER A 878 -10.53 11.94 41.83
N LEU A 879 -10.92 12.78 40.86
CA LEU A 879 -11.11 14.22 41.11
C LEU A 879 -12.34 14.69 40.33
N GLN A 880 -13.42 14.99 41.09
CA GLN A 880 -14.59 15.70 40.61
C GLN A 880 -14.18 17.10 40.13
N PHE A 881 -14.34 17.38 38.84
CA PHE A 881 -14.45 18.76 38.37
C PHE A 881 -15.89 19.03 37.97
N TYR A 882 -16.54 19.85 38.79
CA TYR A 882 -17.80 20.52 38.49
C TYR A 882 -17.65 21.40 37.25
N CYS A 883 -18.40 21.12 36.19
CA CYS A 883 -18.68 22.11 35.15
C CYS A 883 -19.93 22.89 35.53
N ALA A 884 -19.75 24.12 36.05
CA ALA A 884 -20.78 25.15 36.09
C ALA A 884 -20.54 26.13 34.92
N PRO A 885 -21.60 26.65 34.28
CA PRO A 885 -21.48 27.48 33.08
C PRO A 885 -21.11 28.92 33.44
N ILE A 886 -20.00 29.44 32.90
CA ILE A 886 -19.63 30.86 33.00
C ILE A 886 -19.87 31.52 31.63
N THR A 887 -21.13 31.85 31.37
CA THR A 887 -21.49 33.08 30.68
C THR A 887 -21.54 34.17 31.75
N ASP A 888 -20.52 35.02 31.80
CA ASP A 888 -20.52 36.39 32.36
C ASP A 888 -19.13 36.75 32.90
N CYS A 889 -18.21 37.15 32.02
CA CYS A 889 -17.07 38.03 32.35
C CYS A 889 -16.40 38.59 31.08
N LEU A 890 -17.19 39.12 30.15
CA LEU A 890 -16.70 40.03 29.11
C LEU A 890 -17.40 41.38 29.24
N ARG A 891 -17.04 42.14 30.28
CA ARG A 891 -17.41 43.56 30.33
C ARG A 891 -16.52 44.44 31.19
N VAL A 892 -15.20 44.26 31.19
CA VAL A 892 -14.25 45.33 31.60
C VAL A 892 -12.95 45.13 30.82
N GLY A 893 -12.47 46.17 30.12
CA GLY A 893 -11.09 46.17 29.59
C GLY A 893 -10.88 46.56 28.12
N LYS A 894 -11.79 47.32 27.48
CA LYS A 894 -11.39 48.19 26.36
C LYS A 894 -10.97 49.53 26.96
N LEU A 895 -9.70 49.68 27.32
CA LEU A 895 -8.97 50.95 27.50
C LEU A 895 -7.61 50.64 28.14
N LEU A 896 -6.53 50.83 27.37
CA LEU A 896 -5.27 51.50 27.75
C LEU A 896 -4.17 51.12 26.75
N ARG A 897 -3.73 52.11 25.97
CA ARG A 897 -2.45 52.12 25.25
C ARG A 897 -1.38 52.64 26.22
N SER A 898 -0.12 52.23 25.98
CA SER A 898 1.16 52.73 26.54
C SER A 898 1.88 51.89 27.62
N ASP A 899 3.13 51.53 27.31
CA ASP A 899 4.38 51.44 28.09
C ASP A 899 4.41 51.00 29.57
N GLN A 900 3.56 50.06 30.00
CA GLN A 900 3.82 49.31 31.25
C GLN A 900 3.48 47.82 31.10
N SER A 901 4.45 47.01 30.64
CA SER A 901 4.33 45.54 30.61
C SER A 901 5.53 44.78 31.19
N LYS A 902 6.45 45.48 31.87
CA LYS A 902 7.61 44.83 32.50
C LYS A 902 7.37 44.37 33.95
N ASP A 903 6.36 44.87 34.66
CA ASP A 903 6.16 44.54 36.08
C ASP A 903 5.16 43.39 36.35
N ALA A 904 4.28 43.06 35.39
CA ALA A 904 3.33 41.94 35.54
C ALA A 904 3.99 40.55 35.40
N PHE A 905 5.13 40.47 34.69
CA PHE A 905 5.87 39.22 34.49
C PHE A 905 6.80 38.88 35.67
N GLN A 906 7.14 39.87 36.50
CA GLN A 906 8.02 39.70 37.66
C GLN A 906 7.27 39.15 38.89
N MET A 907 5.98 39.47 39.06
CA MET A 907 5.15 38.96 40.16
C MET A 907 4.76 37.47 40.03
N ILE A 908 4.70 36.92 38.82
CA ILE A 908 4.34 35.50 38.59
C ILE A 908 5.55 34.59 38.81
N LYS A 909 6.77 35.09 38.58
CA LYS A 909 8.01 34.35 38.79
C LYS A 909 8.37 34.18 40.28
N GLN A 910 7.80 35.03 41.15
CA GLN A 910 8.09 35.04 42.59
C GLN A 910 7.10 34.23 43.44
N ARG A 911 6.05 33.64 42.83
CA ARG A 911 5.11 32.74 43.52
C ARG A 911 5.27 31.24 43.20
N LEU A 912 6.26 30.87 42.39
CA LEU A 912 6.60 29.48 42.07
C LEU A 912 7.88 28.98 42.74
N ILE A 913 8.51 29.82 43.57
CA ILE A 913 9.66 29.48 44.41
C ILE A 913 9.26 29.75 45.86
N GLU A 914 8.35 28.95 46.43
CA GLU A 914 8.15 28.83 47.88
C GLU A 914 7.10 27.73 48.17
N ALA A 915 7.48 26.78 49.04
CA ALA A 915 6.69 25.70 49.70
C ALA A 915 6.76 24.28 49.07
N PRO A 916 6.73 23.20 49.90
CA PRO A 916 7.92 22.69 50.59
C PRO A 916 8.18 21.18 50.35
N ILE A 917 9.40 20.78 50.68
CA ILE A 917 9.93 19.41 50.75
C ILE A 917 9.19 18.61 51.83
N LEU A 918 8.66 17.43 51.50
CA LEU A 918 8.28 16.40 52.46
C LEU A 918 9.00 15.09 52.12
N ALA A 919 9.87 14.69 53.04
CA ALA A 919 10.68 13.49 53.02
C ALA A 919 9.82 12.22 53.21
N LEU A 920 10.22 11.13 52.55
CA LEU A 920 9.79 9.76 52.88
C LEU A 920 11.01 8.93 53.28
N PRO A 921 10.90 8.02 54.26
CA PRO A 921 12.04 7.32 54.84
C PRO A 921 12.46 6.11 54.00
N ASN A 922 13.76 5.80 54.06
CA ASN A 922 14.33 4.50 53.77
C ASN A 922 13.69 3.43 54.69
N ASP A 923 13.38 2.26 54.14
CA ASP A 923 14.01 1.00 54.58
C ASP A 923 13.54 -0.22 53.75
N SER A 924 14.53 -0.84 53.09
CA SER A 924 14.84 -2.28 53.09
C SER A 924 13.96 -3.34 52.37
N LEU A 925 14.64 -4.01 51.42
CA LEU A 925 14.79 -5.47 51.23
C LEU A 925 13.78 -6.27 50.36
N LEU A 926 14.36 -6.94 49.35
CA LEU A 926 14.12 -8.33 48.85
C LEU A 926 12.66 -8.66 48.42
N PHE A 927 12.33 -8.99 47.17
CA PHE A 927 12.86 -10.02 46.27
C PHE A 927 12.34 -9.80 44.85
#